data_AF-A0A6J1R7M5-F1
#
_entry.id   AF-A0A6J1R7M5-F1
#
_cell.length_a   1.000
_cell.length_b   1.000
_cell.length_c   1.000
_cell.angle_alpha   90.00
_cell.angle_beta   90.00
_cell.angle_gamma   90.00
#
_symmetry.space_group_name_H-M   'P 1'
#
loop_
_entity.id
_entity.type
_entity.pdbx_description
1 polymer ?
#
loop_
_entity_poly.entity_id
_entity_poly.type
_entity_poly.pdbx_seq_one_letter_code
_entity_poly.pdbx_strand_id
1 'polypeptide(L)'
;MHVHICILKFRNFIKIFIGRVLMKFPVFAKAIQKCGIVLRSYGISLTDILTSDNKNIFDNILNFLLSLIGLQIGLVDLLTSIGIVPDFIIGHSIGELICGYADGCLTAEETILSAYFIGLALHESKIINGSMAEINLDLETLKVMCPSDIDIACYNSFSNFIVSGPTNSIKKFLTKLQANSISIKEISCGYIPFHSRYIKPAVAKSEEYLNRTLPQKKFYSSKWLTTSSHEYSNTIPLCSKYYTNHLLSPVLFAKTIRSVPRDTVTIEISPQNILQHILNNYLYSTVTNVALYERTEDHNNEIFLESIGKLYNAGLQPQIANLYPTVEFPVSRGTPMISPLIRWDHLEDLFVMRVCKKKIIDKKEIVVSISTIDEEFVYLTGHVVNEKNLFPAMGYLFYIWEMIASLKNQEYINTPVVFEGVNFIRATVLSQQNEIELTLSIQEGSNRFEIIEGDNAIVTGTVRIPTNIENEKISANLAEYIDDEEEMNTKDIYKELRLRGYQYTGVFRGLKSASVTGSNGHIAWTSNWVAFMDSMLQMMILGQNSRSLFVPTRIRKLTIDPKYHTQIIQNYPIEDRQFSVRRYKSLDAIISGGIEICGTVATPISRRQKVVNTVLEEYKFVAHRDLGTMSLQDAVRVSVHIALECYNVTSVQIIEFIDDSDNVTPEDLNSPYISEILNDLPQIRHHTKLVTTHKKFRNISLPDNVSTTEITKLSKDENCLIVLGFNILTKNSKKLYKQLLSLIMPQGFLLTLEKSGTIDYSYMKTYELDVIVEKQINEKTLLLLKKTQNIAKKQYQIMHVSNYDFSWIDELKSIMSVQNETSIDTRIILVAQGDFECGLLGFI
;
A
#
# COMPACT_ATOMS: atom_id res chain seq x y z
N MET A 1 23.46 -6.08 -0.36
CA MET A 1 22.54 -7.00 -1.08
C MET A 1 23.39 -8.12 -1.64
N HIS A 2 23.28 -9.33 -1.10
CA HIS A 2 23.91 -10.51 -1.67
C HIS A 2 23.02 -10.98 -2.81
N VAL A 3 23.39 -10.64 -4.05
CA VAL A 3 22.59 -11.00 -5.21
C VAL A 3 22.97 -12.40 -5.64
N HIS A 4 22.19 -13.36 -5.17
CA HIS A 4 22.35 -14.74 -5.54
C HIS A 4 21.88 -14.94 -6.97
N ILE A 5 22.70 -15.60 -7.80
CA ILE A 5 22.37 -15.97 -9.18
C ILE A 5 22.11 -17.46 -9.19
N CYS A 6 21.04 -17.89 -9.84
CA CYS A 6 20.67 -19.29 -10.02
C CYS A 6 20.37 -19.55 -11.50
N ILE A 7 21.17 -20.42 -12.15
CA ILE A 7 21.09 -20.67 -13.59
C ILE A 7 20.31 -21.94 -13.84
N LEU A 8 19.20 -21.92 -14.60
CA LEU A 8 18.43 -23.14 -14.86
C LEU A 8 17.74 -23.25 -16.23
N LYS A 9 18.00 -24.41 -16.88
CA LYS A 9 17.13 -25.30 -17.68
C LYS A 9 17.25 -25.41 -19.21
N PHE A 10 17.00 -26.67 -19.61
CA PHE A 10 16.62 -27.24 -20.90
C PHE A 10 15.12 -27.61 -21.00
N ARG A 11 14.42 -27.16 -22.06
CA ARG A 11 13.34 -27.94 -22.73
C ARG A 11 13.02 -27.36 -24.13
N ASN A 12 12.39 -28.17 -24.98
CA ASN A 12 11.84 -27.92 -26.32
C ASN A 12 12.79 -28.02 -27.54
N PHE A 13 12.57 -29.10 -28.31
CA PHE A 13 12.86 -29.20 -29.73
C PHE A 13 11.81 -28.44 -30.56
N ILE A 14 11.84 -27.11 -30.63
CA ILE A 14 11.07 -26.41 -31.65
C ILE A 14 11.87 -25.25 -32.24
N LYS A 15 12.45 -25.54 -33.41
CA LYS A 15 12.70 -24.69 -34.59
C LYS A 15 13.17 -23.23 -34.35
N ILE A 16 14.49 -23.06 -34.53
CA ILE A 16 15.19 -22.05 -35.37
C ILE A 16 15.90 -20.85 -34.68
N PHE A 17 17.10 -20.54 -35.22
CA PHE A 17 18.05 -19.42 -35.02
C PHE A 17 18.54 -19.09 -33.61
N ILE A 18 19.08 -20.09 -32.92
CA ILE A 18 19.43 -20.04 -31.50
C ILE A 18 20.64 -19.14 -31.17
N GLY A 19 21.50 -18.76 -32.13
CA GLY A 19 22.73 -18.01 -31.79
C GLY A 19 23.26 -17.01 -32.82
N ARG A 20 22.66 -16.91 -34.02
CA ARG A 20 23.19 -16.07 -35.12
C ARG A 20 23.37 -14.60 -34.72
N VAL A 21 22.44 -14.08 -33.92
CA VAL A 21 22.40 -12.69 -33.50
C VAL A 21 23.44 -12.42 -32.40
N LEU A 22 23.61 -13.36 -31.46
CA LEU A 22 24.63 -13.32 -30.40
C LEU A 22 26.06 -13.48 -30.90
N MET A 23 26.28 -14.04 -32.09
CA MET A 23 27.62 -14.09 -32.72
C MET A 23 28.23 -12.71 -32.98
N LYS A 24 27.45 -11.62 -32.89
CA LYS A 24 27.99 -10.24 -32.92
C LYS A 24 28.83 -9.91 -31.70
N PHE A 25 28.62 -10.58 -30.56
CA PHE A 25 29.44 -10.40 -29.37
C PHE A 25 30.72 -11.24 -29.49
N PRO A 26 31.92 -10.63 -29.46
CA PRO A 26 33.19 -11.35 -29.67
C PRO A 26 33.42 -12.50 -28.68
N VAL A 27 32.99 -12.32 -27.42
CA VAL A 27 33.08 -13.34 -26.37
C VAL A 27 32.27 -14.58 -26.75
N PHE A 28 31.01 -14.40 -27.17
CA PHE A 28 30.15 -15.48 -27.61
C PHE A 28 30.70 -16.19 -28.84
N ALA A 29 31.13 -15.44 -29.86
CA ALA A 29 31.70 -16.00 -31.08
C ALA A 29 32.96 -16.84 -30.79
N LYS A 30 33.82 -16.38 -29.87
CA LYS A 30 35.02 -17.12 -29.44
C LYS A 30 34.67 -18.42 -28.72
N ALA A 31 33.64 -18.41 -27.88
CA ALA A 31 33.14 -19.61 -27.19
C ALA A 31 32.63 -20.67 -28.19
N ILE A 32 31.83 -20.24 -29.18
CA ILE A 32 31.34 -21.12 -30.25
C ILE A 32 32.49 -21.63 -31.12
N GLN A 33 33.46 -20.78 -31.46
CA GLN A 33 34.64 -21.18 -32.22
C GLN A 33 35.46 -22.24 -31.47
N LYS A 34 35.67 -22.03 -30.17
CA LYS A 34 36.38 -22.97 -29.29
C LYS A 34 35.71 -24.35 -29.28
N CYS A 35 34.38 -24.38 -29.12
CA CYS A 35 33.59 -25.61 -29.22
C CYS A 35 33.67 -26.23 -30.62
N GLY A 36 33.60 -25.41 -31.68
CA GLY A 36 33.67 -25.84 -33.07
C GLY A 36 35.01 -26.50 -33.43
N ILE A 37 36.14 -25.98 -32.93
CA ILE A 37 37.47 -26.57 -33.15
C ILE A 37 37.52 -28.02 -32.67
N VAL A 38 36.93 -28.28 -31.50
CA VAL A 38 36.88 -29.62 -30.91
C VAL A 38 35.96 -30.56 -31.71
N LEU A 39 34.85 -30.06 -32.22
CA LEU A 39 33.88 -30.85 -32.98
C LEU A 39 34.31 -31.16 -34.42
N ARG A 40 35.28 -30.40 -34.98
CA ARG A 40 35.81 -30.61 -36.34
C ARG A 40 36.40 -32.00 -36.54
N SER A 41 37.05 -32.58 -35.52
CA SER A 41 37.59 -33.96 -35.62
C SER A 41 36.51 -35.02 -35.79
N TYR A 42 35.26 -34.69 -35.48
CA TYR A 42 34.08 -35.55 -35.65
C TYR A 42 33.24 -35.18 -36.88
N GLY A 43 33.76 -34.29 -37.75
CA GLY A 43 33.07 -33.84 -38.96
C GLY A 43 31.88 -32.91 -38.70
N ILE A 44 31.81 -32.27 -37.52
CA ILE A 44 30.69 -31.41 -37.13
C ILE A 44 31.11 -29.94 -37.09
N SER A 45 30.30 -29.09 -37.70
CA SER A 45 30.44 -27.63 -37.64
C SER A 45 29.33 -27.02 -36.78
N LEU A 46 29.67 -26.66 -35.54
CA LEU A 46 28.72 -26.05 -34.60
C LEU A 46 28.21 -24.69 -35.11
N THR A 47 29.09 -23.92 -35.76
CA THR A 47 28.71 -22.64 -36.36
C THR A 47 27.61 -22.85 -37.39
N ASP A 48 27.78 -23.81 -38.31
CA ASP A 48 26.77 -24.10 -39.32
C ASP A 48 25.46 -24.58 -38.70
N ILE A 49 25.51 -25.39 -37.64
CA ILE A 49 24.30 -25.82 -36.91
C ILE A 49 23.55 -24.62 -36.30
N LEU A 50 24.26 -23.63 -35.75
CA LEU A 50 23.68 -22.45 -35.11
C LEU A 50 23.21 -21.37 -36.09
N THR A 51 23.81 -21.30 -37.29
CA THR A 51 23.52 -20.26 -38.29
C THR A 51 22.72 -20.76 -39.49
N SER A 52 22.46 -22.06 -39.62
CA SER A 52 21.73 -22.64 -40.74
C SER A 52 20.26 -22.18 -40.78
N ASP A 53 19.79 -21.83 -41.97
CA ASP A 53 18.38 -21.53 -42.25
C ASP A 53 17.51 -22.80 -42.38
N ASN A 54 18.11 -23.99 -42.31
CA ASN A 54 17.39 -25.25 -42.43
C ASN A 54 16.58 -25.59 -41.16
N LYS A 55 15.26 -25.46 -41.27
CA LYS A 55 14.29 -25.71 -40.19
C LYS A 55 14.33 -27.14 -39.61
N ASN A 56 14.85 -28.11 -40.35
CA ASN A 56 14.87 -29.52 -39.96
C ASN A 56 16.22 -29.96 -39.38
N ILE A 57 17.21 -29.06 -39.29
CA ILE A 57 18.55 -29.42 -38.79
C ILE A 57 18.52 -29.92 -37.33
N PHE A 58 17.54 -29.46 -36.56
CA PHE A 58 17.32 -29.80 -35.16
C PHE A 58 16.46 -31.07 -34.95
N ASP A 59 15.92 -31.68 -36.02
CA ASP A 59 15.23 -32.97 -35.90
C ASP A 59 16.22 -34.08 -35.52
N ASN A 60 17.51 -33.87 -35.80
CA ASN A 60 18.60 -34.69 -35.29
C ASN A 60 18.92 -34.31 -33.83
N ILE A 61 18.72 -35.26 -32.90
CA ILE A 61 19.06 -35.14 -31.48
C ILE A 61 20.49 -34.64 -31.25
N LEU A 62 21.44 -35.09 -32.06
CA LEU A 62 22.85 -34.71 -31.94
C LEU A 62 23.03 -33.21 -32.17
N ASN A 63 22.52 -32.71 -33.29
CA ASN A 63 22.60 -31.29 -33.64
C ASN A 63 21.89 -30.42 -32.60
N PHE A 64 20.74 -30.89 -32.10
CA PHE A 64 19.99 -30.19 -31.07
C PHE A 64 20.78 -30.05 -29.76
N LEU A 65 21.32 -31.15 -29.21
CA LEU A 65 22.12 -31.10 -27.97
C LEU A 65 23.36 -30.21 -28.12
N LEU A 66 24.04 -30.30 -29.26
CA LEU A 66 25.21 -29.46 -29.53
C LEU A 66 24.85 -27.99 -29.64
N SER A 67 23.76 -27.66 -30.32
CA SER A 67 23.30 -26.27 -30.45
C SER A 67 22.91 -25.66 -29.11
N LEU A 68 22.21 -26.42 -28.27
CA LEU A 68 21.81 -26.00 -26.93
C LEU A 68 23.04 -25.76 -26.06
N ILE A 69 23.90 -26.76 -25.92
CA ILE A 69 25.05 -26.67 -25.02
C ILE A 69 26.04 -25.63 -25.51
N GLY A 70 26.26 -25.53 -26.82
CA GLY A 70 27.05 -24.46 -27.43
C GLY A 70 26.51 -23.07 -27.10
N LEU A 71 25.20 -22.85 -27.25
CA LEU A 71 24.56 -21.59 -26.85
C LEU A 71 24.78 -21.30 -25.36
N GLN A 72 24.49 -22.28 -24.50
CA GLN A 72 24.56 -22.09 -23.05
C GLN A 72 26.00 -21.80 -22.58
N ILE A 73 27.01 -22.44 -23.17
CA ILE A 73 28.43 -22.11 -22.93
C ILE A 73 28.69 -20.64 -23.30
N GLY A 74 28.25 -20.21 -24.48
CA GLY A 74 28.43 -18.83 -24.92
C GLY A 74 27.72 -17.80 -24.03
N LEU A 75 26.52 -18.12 -23.53
CA LEU A 75 25.78 -17.26 -22.60
C LEU A 75 26.46 -17.18 -21.22
N VAL A 76 26.98 -18.30 -20.70
CA VAL A 76 27.77 -18.31 -19.46
C VAL A 76 29.03 -17.45 -19.63
N ASP A 77 29.73 -17.55 -20.76
CA ASP A 77 30.90 -16.73 -21.05
C ASP A 77 30.55 -15.24 -21.14
N LEU A 78 29.42 -14.89 -21.76
CA LEU A 78 28.93 -13.52 -21.81
C LEU A 78 28.67 -12.95 -20.42
N LEU A 79 27.91 -13.66 -19.57
CA LEU A 79 27.67 -13.24 -18.19
C LEU A 79 28.97 -13.07 -17.42
N THR A 80 29.87 -14.05 -17.52
CA THR A 80 31.16 -14.02 -16.84
C THR A 80 32.01 -12.84 -17.31
N SER A 81 31.97 -12.51 -18.61
CA SER A 81 32.71 -11.38 -19.18
C SER A 81 32.25 -10.02 -18.65
N ILE A 82 30.99 -9.89 -18.25
CA ILE A 82 30.45 -8.68 -17.61
C ILE A 82 30.49 -8.77 -16.07
N GLY A 83 31.26 -9.70 -15.50
CA GLY A 83 31.44 -9.82 -14.06
C GLY A 83 30.27 -10.45 -13.31
N ILE A 84 29.32 -11.06 -14.02
CA ILE A 84 28.16 -11.75 -13.44
C ILE A 84 28.53 -13.22 -13.25
N VAL A 85 28.77 -13.62 -12.00
CA VAL A 85 29.19 -14.99 -11.63
C VAL A 85 28.19 -15.62 -10.65
N PRO A 86 27.89 -16.92 -10.77
CA PRO A 86 26.87 -17.54 -9.94
C PRO A 86 27.29 -17.76 -8.48
N ASP A 87 26.35 -17.48 -7.58
CA ASP A 87 26.42 -17.92 -6.18
C ASP A 87 25.82 -19.32 -6.01
N PHE A 88 24.74 -19.61 -6.75
CA PHE A 88 24.13 -20.92 -6.80
C PHE A 88 23.95 -21.37 -8.24
N ILE A 89 24.01 -22.67 -8.46
CA ILE A 89 23.82 -23.26 -9.79
C ILE A 89 22.87 -24.43 -9.60
N ILE A 90 21.85 -24.54 -10.43
CA ILE A 90 20.94 -25.67 -10.38
C ILE A 90 20.83 -26.21 -11.80
N GLY A 91 20.79 -27.51 -12.00
CA GLY A 91 20.60 -28.08 -13.34
C GLY A 91 19.15 -28.49 -13.56
N HIS A 92 18.70 -28.53 -14.82
CA HIS A 92 17.49 -29.26 -15.14
C HIS A 92 17.77 -30.11 -16.37
N SER A 93 17.65 -31.43 -16.19
CA SER A 93 17.95 -32.42 -17.23
C SER A 93 19.39 -32.25 -17.74
N ILE A 94 19.60 -32.28 -19.06
CA ILE A 94 20.91 -32.12 -19.70
C ILE A 94 21.61 -30.80 -19.35
N GLY A 95 20.88 -29.82 -18.81
CA GLY A 95 21.44 -28.59 -18.26
C GLY A 95 22.45 -28.83 -17.12
N GLU A 96 22.47 -29.99 -16.46
CA GLU A 96 23.53 -30.32 -15.50
C GLU A 96 24.94 -30.33 -16.12
N LEU A 97 25.07 -30.52 -17.44
CA LEU A 97 26.36 -30.35 -18.13
C LEU A 97 26.82 -28.88 -18.11
N ILE A 98 25.91 -27.92 -18.33
CA ILE A 98 26.27 -26.50 -18.24
C ILE A 98 26.54 -26.08 -16.80
N CYS A 99 25.88 -26.70 -15.81
CA CYS A 99 26.21 -26.46 -14.41
C CYS A 99 27.66 -26.82 -14.10
N GLY A 100 28.14 -27.96 -14.62
CA GLY A 100 29.55 -28.33 -14.51
C GLY A 100 30.50 -27.29 -15.14
N TYR A 101 30.11 -26.68 -16.26
CA TYR A 101 30.88 -25.60 -16.88
C TYR A 101 30.86 -24.31 -16.05
N ALA A 102 29.68 -23.86 -15.61
CA ALA A 102 29.49 -22.64 -14.84
C ALA A 102 30.12 -22.72 -13.43
N ASP A 103 30.19 -23.93 -12.85
CA ASP A 103 30.89 -24.21 -11.59
C ASP A 103 32.42 -24.26 -11.75
N GLY A 104 32.92 -24.34 -13.00
CA GLY A 104 34.34 -24.51 -13.32
C GLY A 104 34.84 -25.95 -13.23
N CYS A 105 33.95 -26.92 -12.99
CA CYS A 105 34.28 -28.34 -12.95
C CYS A 105 34.56 -28.92 -14.34
N LEU A 106 33.88 -28.45 -15.37
CA LEU A 106 34.11 -28.85 -16.76
C LEU A 106 34.67 -27.69 -17.57
N THR A 107 35.58 -28.01 -18.48
CA THR A 107 36.01 -27.10 -19.55
C THR A 107 34.95 -27.05 -20.65
N ALA A 108 34.98 -26.00 -21.49
CA ALA A 108 34.07 -25.90 -22.63
C ALA A 108 34.19 -27.12 -23.56
N GLU A 109 35.41 -27.63 -23.73
CA GLU A 109 35.75 -28.81 -24.51
C GLU A 109 35.14 -30.09 -23.92
N GLU A 110 35.33 -30.32 -22.62
CA GLU A 110 34.72 -31.47 -21.91
C GLU A 110 33.19 -31.41 -21.98
N THR A 111 32.59 -30.23 -21.79
CA THR A 111 31.14 -30.03 -21.81
C THR A 111 30.54 -30.28 -23.19
N ILE A 112 31.10 -29.71 -24.26
CA ILE A 112 30.56 -29.89 -25.61
C ILE A 112 30.78 -31.31 -26.13
N LEU A 113 31.91 -31.96 -25.81
CA LEU A 113 32.13 -33.35 -26.16
C LEU A 113 31.21 -34.29 -25.38
N SER A 114 30.90 -33.97 -24.12
CA SER A 114 29.93 -34.75 -23.35
C SER A 114 28.54 -34.69 -24.00
N ALA A 115 28.14 -33.51 -24.48
CA ALA A 115 26.90 -33.35 -25.26
C ALA A 115 26.93 -34.15 -26.57
N TYR A 116 28.05 -34.11 -27.31
CA TYR A 116 28.26 -34.90 -28.52
C TYR A 116 28.11 -36.40 -28.25
N PHE A 117 28.81 -36.93 -27.25
CA PHE A 117 28.83 -38.36 -26.96
C PHE A 117 27.51 -38.88 -26.41
N ILE A 118 26.81 -38.09 -25.59
CA ILE A 118 25.44 -38.42 -25.17
C ILE A 118 24.50 -38.46 -26.40
N GLY A 119 24.59 -37.46 -27.28
CA GLY A 119 23.79 -37.44 -28.52
C GLY A 119 24.10 -38.62 -29.44
N LEU A 120 25.37 -39.01 -29.58
CA LEU A 120 25.81 -40.14 -30.39
C LEU A 120 25.28 -41.47 -29.82
N ALA A 121 25.42 -41.67 -28.51
CA ALA A 121 24.92 -42.86 -27.83
C ALA A 121 23.39 -42.99 -27.94
N LEU A 122 22.65 -41.88 -27.89
CA LEU A 122 21.20 -41.85 -28.10
C LEU A 122 20.84 -42.18 -29.56
N HIS A 123 21.59 -41.65 -30.53
CA HIS A 123 21.38 -41.89 -31.95
C HIS A 123 21.68 -43.34 -32.36
N GLU A 124 22.74 -43.95 -31.82
CA GLU A 124 23.13 -45.33 -32.16
C GLU A 124 22.38 -46.42 -31.38
N SER A 125 21.61 -46.04 -30.37
CA SER A 125 20.88 -47.00 -29.53
C SER A 125 19.47 -47.22 -30.06
N LYS A 126 19.01 -48.48 -30.00
CA LYS A 126 17.60 -48.79 -30.31
C LYS A 126 16.72 -48.38 -29.14
N ILE A 127 16.21 -47.15 -29.21
CA ILE A 127 15.24 -46.58 -28.26
C ILE A 127 13.85 -46.65 -28.91
N ILE A 128 12.82 -46.89 -28.10
CA ILE A 128 11.44 -46.82 -28.61
C ILE A 128 11.07 -45.40 -29.03
N ASN A 129 10.11 -45.25 -29.94
CA ASN A 129 9.52 -43.94 -30.23
C ASN A 129 8.74 -43.44 -29.01
N GLY A 130 9.34 -42.54 -28.25
CA GLY A 130 8.77 -41.94 -27.05
C GLY A 130 8.22 -40.54 -27.26
N SER A 131 7.48 -40.07 -26.28
CA SER A 131 6.97 -38.69 -26.21
C SER A 131 7.00 -38.22 -24.76
N MET A 132 7.02 -36.90 -24.58
CA MET A 132 6.97 -36.29 -23.25
C MET A 132 5.87 -35.24 -23.20
N ALA A 133 5.26 -35.07 -22.03
CA ALA A 133 4.23 -34.05 -21.83
C ALA A 133 4.35 -33.42 -20.45
N GLU A 134 4.03 -32.14 -20.37
CA GLU A 134 3.84 -31.40 -19.14
C GLU A 134 2.38 -31.49 -18.70
N ILE A 135 2.17 -31.78 -17.42
CA ILE A 135 0.86 -31.98 -16.80
C ILE A 135 0.78 -31.10 -15.56
N ASN A 136 -0.27 -30.28 -15.50
CA ASN A 136 -0.58 -29.46 -14.32
C ASN A 136 -1.63 -30.18 -13.46
N LEU A 137 -1.17 -31.00 -12.51
CA LEU A 137 -1.99 -31.84 -11.62
C LEU A 137 -1.20 -32.13 -10.34
N ASP A 138 -1.86 -32.41 -9.22
CA ASP A 138 -1.19 -32.85 -8.00
C ASP A 138 -0.54 -34.25 -8.15
N LEU A 139 0.52 -34.49 -7.38
CA LEU A 139 1.34 -35.70 -7.51
C LEU A 139 0.57 -36.99 -7.22
N GLU A 140 -0.28 -36.99 -6.19
CA GLU A 140 -0.96 -38.19 -5.72
C GLU A 140 -2.02 -38.62 -6.75
N THR A 141 -2.80 -37.68 -7.28
CA THR A 141 -3.71 -37.96 -8.40
C THR A 141 -2.96 -38.40 -9.65
N LEU A 142 -1.83 -37.74 -9.98
CA LEU A 142 -1.04 -38.11 -11.16
C LEU A 142 -0.52 -39.55 -11.07
N LYS A 143 0.02 -39.97 -9.93
CA LYS A 143 0.51 -41.35 -9.73
C LYS A 143 -0.59 -42.40 -9.91
N VAL A 144 -1.80 -42.11 -9.44
CA VAL A 144 -2.96 -43.02 -9.58
C VAL A 144 -3.44 -43.10 -11.02
N MET A 145 -3.44 -41.99 -11.75
CA MET A 145 -3.92 -41.93 -13.13
C MET A 145 -2.89 -42.40 -14.16
N CYS A 146 -1.59 -42.30 -13.85
CA CYS A 146 -0.49 -42.56 -14.76
C CYS A 146 -0.39 -44.07 -15.09
N PRO A 147 -0.44 -44.45 -16.38
CA PRO A 147 -0.16 -45.81 -16.82
C PRO A 147 1.22 -46.32 -16.35
N SER A 148 1.35 -47.63 -16.13
CA SER A 148 2.58 -48.25 -15.61
C SER A 148 3.78 -48.22 -16.57
N ASP A 149 3.52 -47.96 -17.86
CA ASP A 149 4.50 -47.80 -18.94
C ASP A 149 4.86 -46.31 -19.20
N ILE A 150 4.37 -45.38 -18.37
CA ILE A 150 4.73 -43.97 -18.40
C ILE A 150 5.45 -43.63 -17.08
N ASP A 151 6.65 -43.06 -17.19
CA ASP A 151 7.45 -42.62 -16.06
C ASP A 151 7.24 -41.10 -15.82
N ILE A 152 7.24 -40.68 -14.54
CA ILE A 152 7.31 -39.26 -14.18
C ILE A 152 8.78 -38.82 -14.27
N ALA A 153 9.12 -38.12 -15.34
CA ALA A 153 10.47 -37.69 -15.70
C ALA A 153 10.95 -36.45 -14.94
N CYS A 154 10.08 -35.49 -14.64
CA CYS A 154 10.48 -34.27 -13.91
C CYS A 154 9.42 -33.81 -12.92
N TYR A 155 9.89 -33.41 -11.75
CA TYR A 155 9.13 -32.85 -10.65
C TYR A 155 9.44 -31.36 -10.62
N ASN A 156 8.79 -30.57 -11.49
CA ASN A 156 9.06 -29.13 -11.57
C ASN A 156 8.43 -28.38 -10.41
N SER A 157 7.29 -28.86 -9.92
CA SER A 157 6.56 -28.23 -8.83
C SER A 157 5.64 -29.21 -8.10
N PHE A 158 4.84 -28.78 -7.13
CA PHE A 158 3.88 -29.66 -6.44
C PHE A 158 2.66 -30.01 -7.30
N SER A 159 2.42 -29.21 -8.33
CA SER A 159 1.29 -29.34 -9.25
C SER A 159 1.72 -29.27 -10.72
N ASN A 160 3.02 -29.41 -11.04
CA ASN A 160 3.55 -29.38 -12.40
C ASN A 160 4.59 -30.49 -12.57
N PHE A 161 4.27 -31.44 -13.42
CA PHE A 161 5.06 -32.64 -13.66
C PHE A 161 5.30 -32.86 -15.15
N ILE A 162 6.39 -33.56 -15.45
CA ILE A 162 6.71 -33.99 -16.79
C ILE A 162 6.63 -35.51 -16.83
N VAL A 163 5.80 -36.05 -17.71
CA VAL A 163 5.72 -37.49 -17.96
C VAL A 163 6.44 -37.86 -19.25
N SER A 164 6.94 -39.10 -19.31
CA SER A 164 7.78 -39.61 -20.40
C SER A 164 7.50 -41.09 -20.63
N GLY A 165 7.28 -41.50 -21.88
CA GLY A 165 6.95 -42.88 -22.21
C GLY A 165 6.69 -43.12 -23.70
N PRO A 166 6.14 -44.28 -24.09
CA PRO A 166 5.83 -44.60 -25.48
C PRO A 166 4.83 -43.60 -26.08
N THR A 167 5.06 -43.20 -27.34
CA THR A 167 4.23 -42.18 -28.02
C THR A 167 2.74 -42.49 -27.98
N ASN A 168 2.36 -43.75 -28.22
CA ASN A 168 0.97 -44.17 -28.23
C ASN A 168 0.32 -44.12 -26.84
N SER A 169 1.07 -44.52 -25.80
CA SER A 169 0.59 -44.50 -24.41
C SER A 169 0.42 -43.07 -23.91
N ILE A 170 1.40 -42.20 -24.19
CA ILE A 170 1.34 -40.77 -23.86
C ILE A 170 0.13 -40.14 -24.55
N LYS A 171 -0.08 -40.34 -25.86
CA LYS A 171 -1.24 -39.77 -26.56
C LYS A 171 -2.58 -40.20 -25.94
N LYS A 172 -2.75 -41.50 -25.67
CA LYS A 172 -3.97 -42.00 -25.00
C LYS A 172 -4.16 -41.38 -23.62
N PHE A 173 -3.07 -41.24 -22.85
CA PHE A 173 -3.10 -40.62 -21.54
C PHE A 173 -3.48 -39.14 -21.61
N LEU A 174 -2.91 -38.39 -22.55
CA LEU A 174 -3.24 -36.98 -22.78
C LEU A 174 -4.70 -36.79 -23.19
N THR A 175 -5.26 -37.64 -24.06
CA THR A 175 -6.68 -37.59 -24.40
C THR A 175 -7.57 -37.81 -23.17
N LYS A 176 -7.19 -38.75 -22.28
CA LYS A 176 -7.90 -38.99 -21.02
C LYS A 176 -7.82 -37.78 -20.07
N LEU A 177 -6.68 -37.12 -19.98
CA LEU A 177 -6.51 -35.92 -19.15
C LEU A 177 -7.28 -34.72 -19.71
N GLN A 178 -7.26 -34.52 -21.02
CA GLN A 178 -8.05 -33.47 -21.70
C GLN A 178 -9.55 -33.65 -21.49
N ALA A 179 -10.05 -34.90 -21.53
CA ALA A 179 -11.46 -35.19 -21.25
C ALA A 179 -11.89 -34.82 -19.82
N ASN A 180 -10.94 -34.74 -18.88
CA ASN A 180 -11.16 -34.29 -17.50
C ASN A 180 -10.80 -32.81 -17.29
N SER A 181 -10.65 -32.03 -18.36
CA SER A 181 -10.29 -30.60 -18.32
C SER A 181 -8.97 -30.29 -17.61
N ILE A 182 -8.02 -31.23 -17.59
CA ILE A 182 -6.70 -31.04 -17.00
C ILE A 182 -5.78 -30.34 -18.01
N SER A 183 -5.10 -29.28 -17.56
CA SER A 183 -4.14 -28.55 -18.39
C SER A 183 -2.93 -29.41 -18.73
N ILE A 184 -2.69 -29.61 -20.03
CA ILE A 184 -1.56 -30.37 -20.55
C ILE A 184 -0.83 -29.62 -21.66
N LYS A 185 0.46 -29.92 -21.84
CA LYS A 185 1.28 -29.40 -22.93
C LYS A 185 2.23 -30.46 -23.47
N GLU A 186 2.03 -30.86 -24.73
CA GLU A 186 2.94 -31.78 -25.42
C GLU A 186 4.29 -31.14 -25.67
N ILE A 187 5.36 -31.93 -25.50
CA ILE A 187 6.72 -31.41 -25.60
C ILE A 187 7.53 -32.25 -26.56
N SER A 188 8.02 -31.53 -27.57
CA SER A 188 8.87 -32.08 -28.62
C SER A 188 10.21 -32.53 -28.01
N CYS A 189 10.50 -33.83 -28.18
CA CYS A 189 11.67 -34.51 -27.63
C CYS A 189 12.40 -35.38 -28.66
N GLY A 190 12.23 -35.10 -29.96
CA GLY A 190 12.90 -35.88 -31.03
C GLY A 190 12.58 -37.38 -31.00
N TYR A 191 11.37 -37.74 -30.56
CA TYR A 191 10.92 -39.13 -30.32
C TYR A 191 11.69 -39.89 -29.22
N ILE A 192 12.43 -39.20 -28.35
CA ILE A 192 13.20 -39.81 -27.26
C ILE A 192 12.51 -39.54 -25.91
N PRO A 193 12.16 -40.58 -25.13
CA PRO A 193 11.54 -40.42 -23.81
C PRO A 193 12.61 -40.21 -22.72
N PHE A 194 13.12 -38.99 -22.55
CA PHE A 194 14.15 -38.67 -21.54
C PHE A 194 13.69 -38.96 -20.10
N HIS A 195 14.66 -39.20 -19.19
CA HIS A 195 14.41 -39.50 -17.76
C HIS A 195 13.39 -40.62 -17.54
N SER A 196 13.50 -41.66 -18.37
CA SER A 196 12.64 -42.84 -18.30
C SER A 196 13.48 -44.11 -18.41
N ARG A 197 12.87 -45.23 -18.05
CA ARG A 197 13.46 -46.57 -18.19
C ARG A 197 13.90 -46.90 -19.61
N TYR A 198 13.32 -46.25 -20.62
CA TYR A 198 13.55 -46.54 -22.04
C TYR A 198 14.90 -46.02 -22.57
N ILE A 199 15.57 -45.13 -21.84
CA ILE A 199 16.91 -44.62 -22.20
C ILE A 199 18.03 -45.60 -21.81
N LYS A 200 17.72 -46.62 -20.98
CA LYS A 200 18.69 -47.60 -20.47
C LYS A 200 19.62 -48.21 -21.54
N PRO A 201 19.19 -48.53 -22.78
CA PRO A 201 20.10 -49.02 -23.82
C PRO A 201 21.21 -48.02 -24.20
N ALA A 202 20.94 -46.72 -24.16
CA ALA A 202 21.91 -45.67 -24.49
C ALA A 202 22.88 -45.38 -23.35
N VAL A 203 22.50 -45.64 -22.10
CA VAL A 203 23.29 -45.32 -20.89
C VAL A 203 24.65 -46.00 -20.88
N ALA A 204 24.71 -47.29 -21.23
CA ALA A 204 25.97 -48.04 -21.24
C ALA A 204 26.95 -47.47 -22.28
N LYS A 205 26.46 -47.15 -23.48
CA LYS A 205 27.27 -46.50 -24.53
C LYS A 205 27.68 -45.09 -24.13
N SER A 206 26.76 -44.29 -23.58
CA SER A 206 27.07 -42.95 -23.09
C SER A 206 28.16 -43.00 -22.03
N GLU A 207 28.12 -43.97 -21.10
CA GLU A 207 29.13 -44.09 -20.04
C GLU A 207 30.50 -44.44 -20.63
N GLU A 208 30.54 -45.38 -21.57
CA GLU A 208 31.76 -45.74 -22.30
C GLU A 208 32.37 -44.52 -23.02
N TYR A 209 31.55 -43.75 -23.73
CA TYR A 209 32.02 -42.58 -24.46
C TYR A 209 32.44 -41.43 -23.54
N LEU A 210 31.65 -41.15 -22.50
CA LEU A 210 31.97 -40.10 -21.53
C LEU A 210 33.23 -40.40 -20.73
N ASN A 211 33.59 -41.67 -20.52
CA ASN A 211 34.87 -42.06 -19.92
C ASN A 211 36.09 -41.63 -20.77
N ARG A 212 35.91 -41.33 -22.05
CA ARG A 212 36.98 -40.87 -22.95
C ARG A 212 37.23 -39.37 -22.80
N THR A 213 36.30 -38.62 -22.21
CA THR A 213 36.35 -37.15 -22.16
C THR A 213 36.36 -36.60 -20.75
N LEU A 214 35.56 -37.17 -19.86
CA LEU A 214 35.41 -36.64 -18.51
C LEU A 214 36.60 -37.05 -17.64
N PRO A 215 37.06 -36.13 -16.76
CA PRO A 215 38.10 -36.45 -15.79
C PRO A 215 37.59 -37.49 -14.80
N GLN A 216 38.44 -38.43 -14.39
CA GLN A 216 38.00 -39.58 -13.59
C GLN A 216 37.46 -39.18 -12.20
N LYS A 217 37.94 -38.07 -11.60
CA LYS A 217 37.45 -37.55 -10.31
C LYS A 217 37.57 -36.02 -10.24
N LYS A 218 36.45 -35.32 -10.40
CA LYS A 218 36.25 -33.93 -9.96
C LYS A 218 35.02 -33.88 -9.04
N PHE A 219 34.98 -32.95 -8.10
CA PHE A 219 33.85 -32.76 -7.19
C PHE A 219 33.25 -31.38 -7.45
N TYR A 220 31.92 -31.29 -7.47
CA TYR A 220 31.23 -30.00 -7.62
C TYR A 220 31.39 -29.16 -6.35
N SER A 221 31.38 -27.84 -6.51
CA SER A 221 31.45 -26.91 -5.39
C SER A 221 30.14 -26.87 -4.59
N SER A 222 30.16 -26.27 -3.40
CA SER A 222 28.94 -26.05 -2.61
C SER A 222 27.91 -25.13 -3.27
N LYS A 223 28.27 -24.47 -4.38
CA LYS A 223 27.37 -23.61 -5.16
C LYS A 223 26.39 -24.42 -6.01
N TRP A 224 26.77 -25.63 -6.44
CA TRP A 224 25.95 -26.43 -7.31
C TRP A 224 24.97 -27.31 -6.51
N LEU A 225 23.70 -26.95 -6.58
CA LEU A 225 22.59 -27.70 -6.01
C LEU A 225 22.07 -28.68 -7.08
N THR A 226 22.43 -29.95 -6.95
CA THR A 226 22.03 -31.02 -7.88
C THR A 226 20.52 -31.26 -7.86
N THR A 227 19.95 -31.65 -9.00
CA THR A 227 18.54 -32.09 -9.10
C THR A 227 18.38 -33.60 -9.19
N SER A 228 19.49 -34.34 -9.04
CA SER A 228 19.49 -35.80 -8.99
C SER A 228 18.90 -36.33 -7.69
N SER A 229 18.40 -37.58 -7.71
CA SER A 229 17.77 -38.27 -6.58
C SER A 229 18.70 -38.66 -5.43
N HIS A 230 20.02 -38.55 -5.60
CA HIS A 230 20.98 -38.95 -4.56
C HIS A 230 21.11 -37.83 -3.53
N GLU A 231 20.91 -38.18 -2.25
CA GLU A 231 20.96 -37.23 -1.14
C GLU A 231 22.29 -36.44 -1.12
N TYR A 232 22.14 -35.15 -0.85
CA TYR A 232 23.14 -34.09 -0.77
C TYR A 232 24.47 -34.52 -0.13
N SER A 233 25.34 -35.12 -0.93
CA SER A 233 26.69 -35.44 -0.52
C SER A 233 27.66 -35.00 -1.60
N ASN A 234 28.52 -34.02 -1.25
CA ASN A 234 29.68 -33.58 -2.02
C ASN A 234 30.74 -34.70 -2.20
N THR A 235 30.39 -35.95 -1.90
CA THR A 235 31.25 -37.14 -1.95
C THR A 235 31.11 -37.92 -3.26
N ILE A 236 30.12 -37.60 -4.10
CA ILE A 236 29.94 -38.25 -5.40
C ILE A 236 30.80 -37.50 -6.45
N PRO A 237 31.78 -38.16 -7.08
CA PRO A 237 32.57 -37.54 -8.13
C PRO A 237 31.72 -37.31 -9.39
N LEU A 238 31.95 -36.18 -10.07
CA LEU A 238 31.44 -35.85 -11.40
C LEU A 238 32.13 -36.72 -12.46
N CYS A 239 31.76 -38.00 -12.48
CA CYS A 239 32.24 -38.97 -13.46
C CYS A 239 31.15 -39.25 -14.52
N SER A 240 31.52 -40.01 -15.54
CA SER A 240 30.58 -40.54 -16.56
C SER A 240 29.31 -41.12 -15.93
N LYS A 241 29.46 -41.93 -14.87
CA LYS A 241 28.36 -42.57 -14.15
C LYS A 241 27.39 -41.58 -13.50
N TYR A 242 27.85 -40.42 -13.04
CA TYR A 242 26.97 -39.38 -12.51
C TYR A 242 26.03 -38.87 -13.61
N TYR A 243 26.59 -38.44 -14.75
CA TYR A 243 25.80 -37.90 -15.85
C TYR A 243 24.91 -38.96 -16.50
N THR A 244 25.36 -40.20 -16.66
CA THR A 244 24.52 -41.26 -17.22
C THR A 244 23.40 -41.70 -16.29
N ASN A 245 23.64 -41.74 -14.97
CA ASN A 245 22.57 -41.96 -14.00
C ASN A 245 21.56 -40.81 -14.00
N HIS A 246 22.00 -39.56 -14.19
CA HIS A 246 21.10 -38.42 -14.29
C HIS A 246 20.16 -38.52 -15.50
N LEU A 247 20.62 -39.03 -16.65
CA LEU A 247 19.78 -39.26 -17.84
C LEU A 247 18.64 -40.28 -17.60
N LEU A 248 18.82 -41.21 -16.66
CA LEU A 248 17.82 -42.21 -16.25
C LEU A 248 16.90 -41.73 -15.14
N SER A 249 17.46 -40.97 -14.20
CA SER A 249 16.78 -40.60 -12.96
C SER A 249 15.80 -39.44 -13.19
N PRO A 250 14.71 -39.35 -12.41
CA PRO A 250 13.81 -38.21 -12.47
C PRO A 250 14.50 -36.92 -12.01
N VAL A 251 14.14 -35.80 -12.63
CA VAL A 251 14.65 -34.46 -12.26
C VAL A 251 13.85 -33.89 -11.08
N LEU A 252 14.47 -33.76 -9.91
CA LEU A 252 13.83 -33.31 -8.66
C LEU A 252 13.89 -31.78 -8.46
N PHE A 253 13.53 -31.01 -9.49
CA PHE A 253 13.68 -29.56 -9.52
C PHE A 253 12.94 -28.82 -8.39
N ALA A 254 11.70 -29.22 -8.08
CA ALA A 254 10.88 -28.61 -7.03
C ALA A 254 11.52 -28.70 -5.63
N LYS A 255 12.26 -29.79 -5.38
CA LYS A 255 12.97 -29.99 -4.10
C LYS A 255 14.13 -29.02 -3.99
N THR A 256 14.88 -28.84 -5.07
CA THR A 256 16.09 -28.01 -5.09
C THR A 256 15.76 -26.52 -5.12
N ILE A 257 14.76 -26.08 -5.89
CA ILE A 257 14.41 -24.66 -6.02
C ILE A 257 13.96 -24.02 -4.70
N ARG A 258 13.43 -24.81 -3.74
CA ARG A 258 13.05 -24.35 -2.39
C ARG A 258 14.22 -23.91 -1.51
N SER A 259 15.44 -24.33 -1.85
CA SER A 259 16.63 -23.89 -1.12
C SER A 259 17.13 -22.51 -1.56
N VAL A 260 16.50 -21.91 -2.57
CA VAL A 260 16.82 -20.56 -3.06
C VAL A 260 16.34 -19.49 -2.05
N PRO A 261 17.20 -18.55 -1.61
CA PRO A 261 16.84 -17.47 -0.70
C PRO A 261 15.81 -16.48 -1.29
N ARG A 262 15.16 -15.69 -0.42
CA ARG A 262 14.12 -14.70 -0.80
C ARG A 262 14.64 -13.52 -1.61
N ASP A 263 15.87 -13.09 -1.38
CA ASP A 263 16.48 -11.91 -2.01
C ASP A 263 17.44 -12.34 -3.14
N THR A 264 16.92 -13.14 -4.06
CA THR A 264 17.70 -13.78 -5.14
C THR A 264 17.31 -13.21 -6.51
N VAL A 265 18.26 -13.15 -7.44
CA VAL A 265 17.99 -12.91 -8.86
C VAL A 265 18.23 -14.20 -9.63
N THR A 266 17.20 -14.81 -10.19
CA THR A 266 17.41 -16.01 -11.02
C THR A 266 17.66 -15.63 -12.47
N ILE A 267 18.58 -16.35 -13.12
CA ILE A 267 18.95 -16.12 -14.52
C ILE A 267 18.70 -17.39 -15.32
N GLU A 268 17.65 -17.42 -16.14
CA GLU A 268 17.38 -18.57 -17.01
C GLU A 268 18.33 -18.53 -18.23
N ILE A 269 19.30 -19.46 -18.26
CA ILE A 269 20.20 -19.68 -19.40
C ILE A 269 19.62 -20.78 -20.29
N SER A 270 18.75 -20.37 -21.19
CA SER A 270 18.01 -21.25 -22.09
C SER A 270 17.73 -20.51 -23.41
N PRO A 271 17.58 -21.20 -24.55
CA PRO A 271 17.08 -20.60 -25.80
C PRO A 271 15.61 -20.18 -25.74
N GLN A 272 14.88 -20.51 -24.66
CA GLN A 272 13.46 -20.17 -24.45
C GLN A 272 13.17 -19.93 -22.97
N ASN A 273 12.25 -19.01 -22.66
CA ASN A 273 11.83 -18.61 -21.31
C ASN A 273 10.81 -19.59 -20.66
N ILE A 274 11.11 -20.89 -20.70
CA ILE A 274 10.14 -21.95 -20.35
C ILE A 274 9.94 -22.06 -18.84
N LEU A 275 10.98 -21.81 -18.05
CA LEU A 275 10.86 -21.87 -16.60
C LEU A 275 10.25 -20.64 -15.97
N GLN A 276 10.17 -19.52 -16.67
CA GLN A 276 9.67 -18.28 -16.08
C GLN A 276 8.32 -18.48 -15.36
N HIS A 277 7.37 -19.20 -15.97
CA HIS A 277 6.10 -19.50 -15.31
C HIS A 277 6.25 -20.35 -14.04
N ILE A 278 7.16 -21.33 -14.04
CA ILE A 278 7.43 -22.17 -12.86
C ILE A 278 8.14 -21.34 -11.78
N LEU A 279 9.17 -20.57 -12.14
CA LEU A 279 9.93 -19.73 -11.22
C LEU A 279 9.06 -18.64 -10.60
N ASN A 280 8.25 -17.94 -11.40
CA ASN A 280 7.34 -16.89 -10.92
C ASN A 280 6.26 -17.40 -9.96
N ASN A 281 5.81 -18.65 -10.14
CA ASN A 281 4.78 -19.23 -9.28
C ASN A 281 5.34 -19.87 -8.00
N TYR A 282 6.63 -20.23 -7.96
CA TYR A 282 7.22 -21.02 -6.87
C TYR A 282 8.27 -20.31 -6.04
N LEU A 283 8.89 -19.27 -6.58
CA LEU A 283 9.78 -18.41 -5.83
C LEU A 283 8.99 -17.30 -5.15
N TYR A 284 9.60 -16.71 -4.13
CA TYR A 284 9.00 -15.59 -3.41
C TYR A 284 8.79 -14.39 -4.35
N SER A 285 7.77 -13.58 -4.09
CA SER A 285 7.48 -12.36 -4.89
C SER A 285 8.61 -11.32 -4.87
N THR A 286 9.56 -11.45 -3.93
CA THR A 286 10.78 -10.64 -3.84
C THR A 286 11.88 -11.09 -4.79
N VAL A 287 11.81 -12.30 -5.35
CA VAL A 287 12.78 -12.83 -6.29
C VAL A 287 12.55 -12.24 -7.67
N THR A 288 13.62 -11.70 -8.28
CA THR A 288 13.56 -11.23 -9.66
C THR A 288 14.03 -12.33 -10.61
N ASN A 289 13.17 -12.76 -11.53
CA ASN A 289 13.51 -13.78 -12.52
C ASN A 289 13.81 -13.11 -13.88
N VAL A 290 14.97 -13.42 -14.46
CA VAL A 290 15.45 -12.83 -15.72
C VAL A 290 15.76 -13.94 -16.72
N ALA A 291 15.15 -13.90 -17.90
CA ALA A 291 15.51 -14.77 -19.02
C ALA A 291 16.47 -14.05 -19.98
N LEU A 292 17.56 -14.68 -20.41
CA LEU A 292 18.54 -14.05 -21.31
C LEU A 292 18.18 -14.15 -22.80
N TYR A 293 17.16 -14.94 -23.12
CA TYR A 293 16.76 -15.22 -24.50
C TYR A 293 15.25 -15.41 -24.57
N GLU A 294 14.61 -14.84 -25.59
CA GLU A 294 13.19 -15.00 -25.86
C GLU A 294 12.94 -15.38 -27.32
N ARG A 295 11.82 -16.06 -27.57
CA ARG A 295 11.46 -16.59 -28.88
C ARG A 295 10.91 -15.50 -29.81
N THR A 296 11.76 -14.59 -30.29
CA THR A 296 11.41 -13.67 -31.39
C THR A 296 12.49 -13.70 -32.49
N GLU A 297 12.06 -13.66 -33.77
CA GLU A 297 12.95 -13.88 -34.92
C GLU A 297 13.94 -12.71 -35.17
N ASP A 298 13.67 -11.51 -34.65
CA ASP A 298 14.39 -10.29 -35.08
C ASP A 298 15.14 -9.49 -33.97
N HIS A 299 14.88 -9.69 -32.67
CA HIS A 299 15.33 -8.75 -31.61
C HIS A 299 16.18 -9.38 -30.48
N ASN A 300 16.81 -10.54 -30.70
CA ASN A 300 17.49 -11.29 -29.61
C ASN A 300 18.68 -10.54 -28.97
N ASN A 301 19.37 -9.64 -29.67
CA ASN A 301 20.42 -8.81 -29.06
C ASN A 301 19.84 -7.77 -28.11
N GLU A 302 18.69 -7.19 -28.45
CA GLU A 302 18.00 -6.23 -27.61
C GLU A 302 17.47 -6.93 -26.36
N ILE A 303 16.89 -8.12 -26.50
CA ILE A 303 16.43 -8.94 -25.35
C ILE A 303 17.59 -9.24 -24.39
N PHE A 304 18.77 -9.62 -24.89
CA PHE A 304 19.93 -9.85 -24.04
C PHE A 304 20.38 -8.58 -23.30
N LEU A 305 20.45 -7.43 -23.99
CA LEU A 305 20.83 -6.15 -23.39
C LEU A 305 19.76 -5.63 -22.42
N GLU A 306 18.48 -5.80 -22.72
CA GLU A 306 17.36 -5.52 -21.82
C GLU A 306 17.46 -6.37 -20.56
N SER A 307 17.80 -7.65 -20.70
CA SER A 307 18.02 -8.53 -19.56
C SER A 307 19.19 -8.09 -18.71
N ILE A 308 20.29 -7.59 -19.30
CA ILE A 308 21.36 -6.92 -18.52
C ILE A 308 20.84 -5.68 -17.81
N GLY A 309 19.96 -4.88 -18.44
CA GLY A 309 19.29 -3.76 -17.80
C GLY A 309 18.41 -4.18 -16.62
N LYS A 310 17.67 -5.29 -16.75
CA LYS A 310 16.89 -5.90 -15.65
C LYS A 310 17.81 -6.35 -14.51
N LEU A 311 18.96 -6.96 -14.82
CA LEU A 311 19.96 -7.32 -13.82
C LEU A 311 20.51 -6.09 -13.09
N TYR A 312 20.81 -4.99 -13.82
CA TYR A 312 21.23 -3.73 -13.22
C TYR A 312 20.17 -3.13 -12.28
N ASN A 313 18.91 -3.09 -12.73
CA ASN A 313 17.79 -2.60 -11.93
C ASN A 313 17.50 -3.46 -10.70
N ALA A 314 17.81 -4.77 -10.76
CA ALA A 314 17.74 -5.67 -9.63
C ALA A 314 18.89 -5.47 -8.62
N GLY A 315 19.85 -4.57 -8.90
CA GLY A 315 20.95 -4.20 -8.02
C GLY A 315 22.30 -4.84 -8.37
N LEU A 316 22.39 -5.66 -9.42
CA LEU A 316 23.69 -6.14 -9.92
C LEU A 316 24.48 -5.02 -10.59
N GLN A 317 25.80 -5.18 -10.68
CA GLN A 317 26.71 -4.21 -11.29
C GLN A 317 27.44 -4.82 -12.50
N PRO A 318 26.74 -5.13 -13.61
CA PRO A 318 27.36 -5.68 -14.80
C PRO A 318 28.40 -4.71 -15.39
N GLN A 319 29.58 -5.24 -15.73
CA GLN A 319 30.67 -4.51 -16.38
C GLN A 319 30.41 -4.40 -17.89
N ILE A 320 29.39 -3.62 -18.27
CA ILE A 320 28.90 -3.50 -19.65
C ILE A 320 29.99 -3.09 -20.64
N ALA A 321 31.01 -2.33 -20.20
CA ALA A 321 32.15 -1.93 -21.03
C ALA A 321 32.87 -3.13 -21.69
N ASN A 322 32.86 -4.31 -21.05
CA ASN A 322 33.53 -5.51 -21.57
C ASN A 322 32.80 -6.14 -22.77
N LEU A 323 31.56 -5.74 -23.06
CA LEU A 323 30.83 -6.18 -24.26
C LEU A 323 31.24 -5.43 -25.52
N TYR A 324 31.87 -4.25 -25.36
CA TYR A 324 32.25 -3.35 -26.43
C TYR A 324 33.77 -3.32 -26.60
N PRO A 325 34.28 -2.85 -27.76
CA PRO A 325 35.70 -2.56 -27.91
C PRO A 325 36.20 -1.61 -26.81
N THR A 326 37.46 -1.79 -26.40
CA THR A 326 38.09 -0.95 -25.40
C THR A 326 38.10 0.51 -25.83
N VAL A 327 37.52 1.39 -25.01
CA VAL A 327 37.55 2.84 -25.24
C VAL A 327 38.93 3.37 -24.89
N GLU A 328 39.53 4.15 -25.80
CA GLU A 328 40.80 4.83 -25.55
C GLU A 328 40.56 6.09 -24.70
N PHE A 329 41.27 6.19 -23.57
CA PHE A 329 41.28 7.38 -22.73
C PHE A 329 42.59 8.16 -22.94
N PRO A 330 42.57 9.51 -22.89
CA PRO A 330 41.44 10.38 -22.55
C PRO A 330 40.39 10.51 -23.67
N VAL A 331 39.14 10.80 -23.29
CA VAL A 331 38.06 11.03 -24.27
C VAL A 331 38.30 12.31 -25.10
N SER A 332 37.66 12.38 -26.27
CA SER A 332 37.78 13.52 -27.18
C SER A 332 37.22 14.83 -26.61
N ARG A 333 37.81 15.97 -27.02
CA ARG A 333 37.28 17.30 -26.70
C ARG A 333 35.87 17.45 -27.29
N GLY A 334 34.89 17.76 -26.44
CA GLY A 334 33.48 17.89 -26.84
C GLY A 334 32.58 16.73 -26.41
N THR A 335 33.12 15.68 -25.78
CA THR A 335 32.30 14.67 -25.10
C THR A 335 31.41 15.34 -24.04
N PRO A 336 30.09 15.06 -24.00
CA PRO A 336 29.16 15.68 -23.06
C PRO A 336 29.57 15.54 -21.60
N MET A 337 29.30 16.59 -20.80
CA MET A 337 29.56 16.58 -19.36
C MET A 337 28.58 15.66 -18.62
N ILE A 338 29.08 14.92 -17.62
CA ILE A 338 28.24 14.06 -16.77
C ILE A 338 27.58 14.85 -15.65
N SER A 339 28.26 15.87 -15.08
CA SER A 339 27.77 16.59 -13.90
C SER A 339 26.36 17.18 -14.03
N PRO A 340 25.90 17.72 -15.18
CA PRO A 340 24.54 18.26 -15.29
C PRO A 340 23.44 17.19 -15.34
N LEU A 341 23.81 15.93 -15.59
CA LEU A 341 22.86 14.81 -15.67
C LEU A 341 22.58 14.17 -14.30
N ILE A 342 23.45 14.39 -13.32
CA ILE A 342 23.28 13.89 -11.95
C ILE A 342 22.33 14.84 -11.22
N ARG A 343 21.13 14.34 -10.91
CA ARG A 343 20.13 15.06 -10.13
C ARG A 343 20.07 14.50 -8.72
N TRP A 344 19.85 15.39 -7.77
CA TRP A 344 19.67 15.08 -6.36
C TRP A 344 18.23 15.36 -5.96
N ASP A 345 17.78 14.72 -4.89
CA ASP A 345 16.51 15.06 -4.26
C ASP A 345 16.72 16.31 -3.40
N HIS A 346 16.20 17.45 -3.86
CA HIS A 346 16.23 18.73 -3.14
C HIS A 346 14.83 19.11 -2.62
N LEU A 347 13.97 18.12 -2.30
CA LEU A 347 12.64 18.38 -1.72
C LEU A 347 12.71 18.94 -0.29
N GLU A 348 13.75 18.59 0.46
CA GLU A 348 13.99 19.12 1.80
C GLU A 348 14.85 20.38 1.73
N ASP A 349 14.29 21.51 2.16
CA ASP A 349 15.06 22.73 2.38
C ASP A 349 15.87 22.59 3.67
N LEU A 350 17.19 22.65 3.55
CA LEU A 350 18.06 22.72 4.71
C LEU A 350 17.99 24.10 5.36
N PHE A 351 18.15 24.16 6.68
CA PHE A 351 18.14 25.41 7.44
C PHE A 351 19.19 26.40 6.88
N VAL A 352 18.70 27.49 6.29
CA VAL A 352 19.51 28.63 5.91
C VAL A 352 19.26 29.74 6.93
N MET A 353 20.33 30.19 7.60
CA MET A 353 20.23 31.24 8.61
C MET A 353 19.60 32.52 8.03
N ARG A 354 18.34 32.78 8.39
CA ARG A 354 17.64 34.05 8.12
C ARG A 354 17.86 35.00 9.29
N VAL A 355 18.47 36.14 9.02
CA VAL A 355 18.55 37.24 9.99
C VAL A 355 17.18 37.93 10.05
N CYS A 356 16.34 37.59 11.04
CA CYS A 356 15.09 38.31 11.32
C CYS A 356 15.43 39.75 11.73
N LYS A 357 15.31 40.69 10.78
CA LYS A 357 15.55 42.11 11.03
C LYS A 357 14.34 42.69 11.77
N LYS A 358 14.44 42.89 13.09
CA LYS A 358 13.60 43.90 13.78
C LYS A 358 13.86 45.24 13.08
N LYS A 359 12.87 45.74 12.34
CA LYS A 359 13.02 46.98 11.59
C LYS A 359 12.82 48.13 12.57
N ILE A 360 13.92 48.68 13.07
CA ILE A 360 13.89 49.89 13.90
C ILE A 360 13.51 51.05 12.96
N ILE A 361 12.30 51.58 13.12
CA ILE A 361 11.81 52.73 12.31
C ILE A 361 12.39 54.02 12.88
N ASP A 362 12.39 54.15 14.21
CA ASP A 362 13.02 55.22 15.00
C ASP A 362 13.48 54.63 16.35
N LYS A 363 14.33 55.34 17.12
CA LYS A 363 14.74 54.90 18.47
C LYS A 363 13.59 54.63 19.42
N LYS A 364 12.35 55.03 19.10
CA LYS A 364 11.17 54.96 19.98
C LYS A 364 10.01 54.13 19.41
N GLU A 365 10.19 53.56 18.22
CA GLU A 365 9.20 52.73 17.54
C GLU A 365 9.85 51.48 16.94
N ILE A 366 9.30 50.31 17.28
CA ILE A 366 9.77 49.01 16.81
C ILE A 366 8.60 48.27 16.18
N VAL A 367 8.82 47.71 14.99
CA VAL A 367 7.87 46.78 14.37
C VAL A 367 8.29 45.35 14.64
N VAL A 368 7.35 44.57 15.18
CA VAL A 368 7.49 43.13 15.39
C VAL A 368 6.56 42.42 14.41
N SER A 369 7.16 41.57 13.59
CA SER A 369 6.44 40.75 12.62
C SER A 369 6.27 39.34 13.18
N ILE A 370 5.03 38.85 13.19
CA ILE A 370 4.65 37.60 13.84
C ILE A 370 3.99 36.69 12.81
N SER A 371 4.60 35.53 12.58
CA SER A 371 4.09 34.48 11.71
C SER A 371 4.09 33.15 12.45
N THR A 372 2.94 32.48 12.54
CA THR A 372 2.84 31.16 13.20
C THR A 372 3.55 30.02 12.46
N ILE A 373 4.11 30.31 11.28
CA ILE A 373 4.95 29.38 10.51
C ILE A 373 6.37 29.35 11.08
N ASP A 374 6.84 30.47 11.64
CA ASP A 374 8.21 30.59 12.16
C ASP A 374 8.32 29.85 13.50
N GLU A 375 9.36 29.03 13.66
CA GLU A 375 9.58 28.19 14.86
C GLU A 375 9.50 28.98 16.18
N GLU A 376 9.95 30.24 16.18
CA GLU A 376 9.90 31.14 17.34
C GLU A 376 8.46 31.41 17.82
N PHE A 377 7.49 31.45 16.91
CA PHE A 377 6.11 31.83 17.17
C PHE A 377 5.11 30.68 17.07
N VAL A 378 5.55 29.47 16.67
CA VAL A 378 4.70 28.27 16.58
C VAL A 378 3.93 28.03 17.89
N TYR A 379 4.53 28.30 19.05
CA TYR A 379 3.88 28.10 20.34
C TYR A 379 2.59 28.91 20.51
N LEU A 380 2.46 30.07 19.83
CA LEU A 380 1.27 30.92 19.87
C LEU A 380 0.04 30.22 19.32
N THR A 381 0.19 29.21 18.46
CA THR A 381 -0.92 28.37 17.98
C THR A 381 -1.66 27.65 19.09
N GLY A 382 -1.04 27.53 20.28
CA GLY A 382 -1.67 26.94 21.45
C GLY A 382 -2.67 27.83 22.18
N HIS A 383 -2.73 29.14 21.87
CA HIS A 383 -3.62 30.09 22.55
C HIS A 383 -4.94 30.28 21.79
N VAL A 384 -5.77 29.23 21.79
CA VAL A 384 -7.07 29.24 21.11
C VAL A 384 -8.20 29.57 22.09
N VAL A 385 -8.95 30.63 21.81
CA VAL A 385 -10.09 31.07 22.61
C VAL A 385 -11.29 31.27 21.69
N ASN A 386 -12.42 30.64 22.01
CA ASN A 386 -13.62 30.65 21.19
C ASN A 386 -13.36 30.21 19.73
N GLU A 387 -12.51 29.18 19.55
CA GLU A 387 -12.06 28.65 18.25
C GLU A 387 -11.23 29.62 17.39
N LYS A 388 -10.85 30.78 17.91
CA LYS A 388 -9.90 31.68 17.26
C LYS A 388 -8.55 31.58 17.93
N ASN A 389 -7.49 31.51 17.13
CA ASN A 389 -6.14 31.68 17.65
C ASN A 389 -5.96 33.18 17.97
N LEU A 390 -6.04 33.54 19.25
CA LEU A 390 -5.90 34.93 19.68
C LEU A 390 -4.46 35.15 20.13
N PHE A 391 -3.87 36.30 19.80
CA PHE A 391 -2.59 36.64 20.38
C PHE A 391 -2.75 36.87 21.89
N PRO A 392 -1.95 36.20 22.75
CA PRO A 392 -2.10 36.27 24.20
C PRO A 392 -1.94 37.69 24.73
N ALA A 393 -2.77 38.08 25.71
CA ALA A 393 -2.72 39.41 26.32
C ALA A 393 -1.33 39.71 26.92
N MET A 394 -0.70 38.69 27.51
CA MET A 394 0.64 38.79 28.10
C MET A 394 1.76 38.89 27.05
N GLY A 395 1.51 38.49 25.80
CA GLY A 395 2.46 38.63 24.71
C GLY A 395 2.73 40.09 24.37
N TYR A 396 1.71 40.95 24.44
CA TYR A 396 1.84 42.38 24.18
C TYR A 396 2.79 43.04 25.17
N LEU A 397 2.62 42.71 26.46
CA LEU A 397 3.42 43.27 27.54
C LEU A 397 4.86 42.73 27.50
N PHE A 398 5.05 41.47 27.10
CA PHE A 398 6.37 40.90 26.91
C PHE A 398 7.19 41.68 25.87
N TYR A 399 6.62 42.03 24.72
CA TYR A 399 7.35 42.81 23.72
C TYR A 399 7.63 44.25 24.14
N ILE A 400 6.73 44.89 24.90
CA ILE A 400 7.01 46.21 25.49
C ILE A 400 8.12 46.13 26.54
N TRP A 401 8.17 45.05 27.32
CA TRP A 401 9.26 44.80 28.26
C TRP A 401 10.59 44.62 27.55
N GLU A 402 10.61 43.84 26.46
CA GLU A 402 11.80 43.68 25.63
C GLU A 402 12.26 45.02 25.03
N MET A 403 11.31 45.82 24.54
CA MET A 403 11.56 47.15 24.00
C MET A 403 12.18 48.09 25.04
N ILE A 404 11.58 48.25 26.23
CA ILE A 404 12.10 49.19 27.24
C ILE A 404 13.49 48.76 27.75
N ALA A 405 13.77 47.46 27.86
CA ALA A 405 15.09 46.95 28.21
C ALA A 405 16.11 47.29 27.11
N SER A 406 15.76 47.07 25.84
CA SER A 406 16.58 47.43 24.69
C SER A 406 16.87 48.93 24.62
N LEU A 407 15.88 49.79 24.91
CA LEU A 407 16.06 51.26 25.00
C LEU A 407 17.07 51.68 26.08
N LYS A 408 17.28 50.86 27.11
CA LYS A 408 18.29 51.06 28.15
C LYS A 408 19.60 50.30 27.90
N ASN A 409 19.75 49.68 26.73
CA ASN A 409 20.88 48.80 26.38
C ASN A 409 21.10 47.66 27.40
N GLN A 410 19.99 47.09 27.88
CA GLN A 410 20.00 45.95 28.81
C GLN A 410 19.20 44.80 28.21
N GLU A 411 19.54 43.57 28.60
CA GLU A 411 18.72 42.41 28.28
C GLU A 411 17.50 42.36 29.20
N TYR A 412 16.34 41.96 28.66
CA TYR A 412 15.11 41.89 29.44
C TYR A 412 15.22 40.90 30.62
N ILE A 413 16.00 39.83 30.48
CA ILE A 413 16.22 38.82 31.54
C ILE A 413 16.87 39.39 32.81
N ASN A 414 17.53 40.55 32.70
CA ASN A 414 18.21 41.21 33.81
C ASN A 414 17.50 42.51 34.26
N THR A 415 16.39 42.86 33.62
CA THR A 415 15.74 44.17 33.76
C THR A 415 14.37 44.01 34.42
N PRO A 416 14.19 44.42 35.69
CA PRO A 416 12.86 44.43 36.30
C PRO A 416 11.97 45.48 35.66
N VAL A 417 10.67 45.21 35.58
CA VAL A 417 9.72 46.11 34.94
C VAL A 417 8.40 46.19 35.72
N VAL A 418 7.81 47.39 35.74
CA VAL A 418 6.48 47.63 36.30
C VAL A 418 5.61 48.26 35.23
N PHE A 419 4.46 47.63 35.00
CA PHE A 419 3.39 48.11 34.16
C PHE A 419 2.26 48.66 35.01
N GLU A 420 1.67 49.79 34.63
CA GLU A 420 0.53 50.39 35.31
C GLU A 420 -0.54 50.85 34.33
N GLY A 421 -1.80 50.66 34.74
CA GLY A 421 -2.96 51.12 33.99
C GLY A 421 -3.05 50.55 32.58
N VAL A 422 -2.70 49.27 32.40
CA VAL A 422 -2.73 48.59 31.10
C VAL A 422 -4.18 48.35 30.69
N ASN A 423 -4.55 48.78 29.49
CA ASN A 423 -5.85 48.53 28.88
C ASN A 423 -5.69 47.75 27.57
N PHE A 424 -6.35 46.60 27.47
CA PHE A 424 -6.48 45.82 26.24
C PHE A 424 -7.75 46.26 25.52
N ILE A 425 -7.59 47.01 24.43
CA ILE A 425 -8.67 47.60 23.66
C ILE A 425 -9.26 46.56 22.70
N ARG A 426 -8.38 45.78 22.08
CA ARG A 426 -8.74 44.75 21.09
C ARG A 426 -7.80 43.55 21.21
N ALA A 427 -8.28 42.36 20.82
CA ALA A 427 -7.45 41.18 20.67
C ALA A 427 -7.09 40.96 19.19
N THR A 428 -5.80 40.78 18.91
CA THR A 428 -5.26 40.40 17.61
C THR A 428 -5.57 38.93 17.32
N VAL A 429 -5.99 38.61 16.09
CA VAL A 429 -6.33 37.23 15.67
C VAL A 429 -5.22 36.72 14.77
N LEU A 430 -4.58 35.63 15.17
CA LEU A 430 -3.51 34.99 14.41
C LEU A 430 -4.09 34.06 13.33
N SER A 431 -3.51 34.12 12.13
CA SER A 431 -3.82 33.22 11.01
C SER A 431 -2.60 32.38 10.66
N GLN A 432 -2.82 31.15 10.20
CA GLN A 432 -1.74 30.28 9.73
C GLN A 432 -1.12 30.73 8.40
N GLN A 433 -1.83 31.57 7.64
CA GLN A 433 -1.43 31.98 6.28
C GLN A 433 -0.87 33.40 6.20
N ASN A 434 -1.19 34.26 7.18
CA ASN A 434 -0.86 35.67 7.13
C ASN A 434 0.06 36.05 8.29
N GLU A 435 1.09 36.81 7.95
CA GLU A 435 1.95 37.50 8.91
C GLU A 435 1.24 38.74 9.47
N ILE A 436 1.47 39.03 10.74
CA ILE A 436 0.89 40.17 11.44
C ILE A 436 2.01 41.09 11.90
N GLU A 437 1.87 42.38 11.61
CA GLU A 437 2.81 43.40 12.06
C GLU A 437 2.22 44.19 13.23
N LEU A 438 2.94 44.21 14.35
CA LEU A 438 2.63 45.03 15.52
C LEU A 438 3.66 46.16 15.63
N THR A 439 3.17 47.40 15.68
CA THR A 439 4.00 48.59 15.91
C THR A 439 3.96 48.94 17.40
N LEU A 440 5.12 48.90 18.04
CA LEU A 440 5.31 49.18 19.46
C LEU A 440 5.91 50.58 19.62
N SER A 441 5.33 51.40 20.49
CA SER A 441 5.81 52.76 20.76
C SER A 441 5.90 53.04 22.26
N ILE A 442 6.93 53.79 22.69
CA ILE A 442 7.09 54.27 24.08
C ILE A 442 7.40 55.76 24.09
N GLN A 443 6.55 56.56 24.74
CA GLN A 443 6.71 58.01 24.90
C GLN A 443 7.74 58.34 25.99
N GLU A 444 8.73 59.16 25.63
CA GLU A 444 9.76 59.64 26.55
C GLU A 444 9.17 60.66 27.55
N GLY A 445 9.56 60.54 28.82
CA GLY A 445 9.08 61.41 29.91
C GLY A 445 7.83 60.86 30.61
N SER A 446 6.75 60.58 29.87
CA SER A 446 5.51 60.02 30.47
C SER A 446 5.53 58.50 30.60
N ASN A 447 6.47 57.80 29.95
CA ASN A 447 6.58 56.35 29.97
C ASN A 447 5.30 55.62 29.53
N ARG A 448 4.48 56.28 28.70
CA ARG A 448 3.26 55.70 28.14
C ARG A 448 3.64 54.88 26.92
N PHE A 449 3.11 53.67 26.84
CA PHE A 449 3.29 52.83 25.67
C PHE A 449 1.97 52.60 24.95
N GLU A 450 2.06 52.39 23.65
CA GLU A 450 0.95 52.02 22.78
C GLU A 450 1.41 50.98 21.77
N ILE A 451 0.54 50.00 21.52
CA ILE A 451 0.73 48.94 20.53
C ILE A 451 -0.36 49.07 19.49
N ILE A 452 0.03 49.13 18.22
CA ILE A 452 -0.85 49.37 17.08
C ILE A 452 -0.74 48.21 16.10
N GLU A 453 -1.89 47.73 15.59
CA GLU A 453 -2.00 46.79 14.47
C GLU A 453 -2.66 47.55 13.29
N GLY A 454 -1.90 47.78 12.22
CA GLY A 454 -2.31 48.70 11.15
C GLY A 454 -2.48 50.13 11.69
N ASP A 455 -3.71 50.64 11.67
CA ASP A 455 -4.08 51.96 12.21
C ASP A 455 -4.84 51.90 13.54
N ASN A 456 -4.99 50.70 14.14
CA ASN A 456 -5.81 50.51 15.33
C ASN A 456 -4.98 50.29 16.59
N ALA A 457 -5.25 51.06 17.64
CA ALA A 457 -4.67 50.83 18.96
C ALA A 457 -5.22 49.53 19.59
N ILE A 458 -4.30 48.65 19.99
CA ILE A 458 -4.60 47.33 20.55
C ILE A 458 -4.41 47.33 22.07
N VAL A 459 -3.28 47.87 22.54
CA VAL A 459 -2.95 47.95 23.98
C VAL A 459 -2.34 49.30 24.31
N THR A 460 -2.74 49.87 25.44
CA THR A 460 -2.16 51.09 25.99
C THR A 460 -1.81 50.91 27.46
N GLY A 461 -0.83 51.65 27.97
CA GLY A 461 -0.52 51.66 29.39
C GLY A 461 0.70 52.50 29.72
N THR A 462 1.24 52.32 30.92
CA THR A 462 2.54 52.91 31.32
C THR A 462 3.51 51.81 31.72
N VAL A 463 4.78 51.98 31.38
CA VAL A 463 5.85 51.01 31.65
C VAL A 463 7.09 51.71 32.18
N ARG A 464 7.65 51.24 33.30
CA ARG A 464 8.89 51.79 33.87
C ARG A 464 9.80 50.71 34.40
N ILE A 465 11.09 51.03 34.46
CA ILE A 465 12.09 50.24 35.19
C ILE A 465 12.20 50.84 36.60
N PRO A 466 11.87 50.11 37.67
CA PRO A 466 11.89 50.64 39.02
C PRO A 466 13.33 50.80 39.54
N THR A 467 13.54 51.77 40.43
CA THR A 467 14.84 51.97 41.11
C THR A 467 15.11 50.88 42.16
N ASN A 468 14.07 50.45 42.87
CA ASN A 468 14.11 49.30 43.76
C ASN A 468 12.81 48.49 43.59
N ILE A 469 12.93 47.27 43.09
CA ILE A 469 11.81 46.38 42.82
C ILE A 469 11.07 45.94 44.09
N GLU A 470 11.77 45.85 45.23
CA GLU A 470 11.17 45.41 46.51
C GLU A 470 10.12 46.40 47.02
N ASN A 471 10.25 47.69 46.70
CA ASN A 471 9.26 48.71 47.06
C ASN A 471 7.98 48.60 46.22
N GLU A 472 8.04 47.90 45.08
CA GLU A 472 6.92 47.76 44.15
C GLU A 472 6.14 46.45 44.38
N LYS A 473 6.73 45.49 45.09
CA LYS A 473 6.14 44.18 45.45
C LYS A 473 5.19 44.29 46.63
N ILE A 474 4.20 43.40 46.69
CA ILE A 474 3.30 43.30 47.85
C ILE A 474 4.09 42.74 49.05
N SER A 475 4.04 43.45 50.18
CA SER A 475 4.70 42.98 51.41
C SER A 475 4.09 41.66 51.91
N ALA A 476 4.94 40.65 52.12
CA ALA A 476 4.53 39.31 52.57
C ALA A 476 3.69 39.30 53.88
N ASN A 477 3.86 40.33 54.72
CA ASN A 477 3.17 40.45 56.02
C ASN A 477 1.71 40.94 55.93
N LEU A 478 1.24 41.38 54.75
CA LEU A 478 -0.11 41.95 54.55
C LEU A 478 -1.07 40.98 53.85
N ALA A 479 -0.60 39.77 53.51
CA ALA A 479 -1.26 38.90 52.56
C ALA A 479 -1.88 37.69 53.26
N GLU A 480 -3.07 37.86 53.86
CA GLU A 480 -3.89 36.71 54.26
C GLU A 480 -4.29 35.92 53.01
N TYR A 481 -3.96 34.63 52.97
CA TYR A 481 -4.32 33.73 51.87
C TYR A 481 -4.98 32.46 52.41
N ILE A 482 -5.85 31.90 51.57
CA ILE A 482 -6.52 30.62 51.83
C ILE A 482 -5.69 29.55 51.12
N ASP A 483 -5.23 28.56 51.88
CA ASP A 483 -4.49 27.41 51.37
C ASP A 483 -5.46 26.23 51.27
N ASP A 484 -6.18 26.18 50.14
CA ASP A 484 -7.15 25.12 49.85
C ASP A 484 -6.41 23.87 49.33
N GLU A 485 -6.97 22.67 49.52
CA GLU A 485 -6.39 21.47 48.93
C GLU A 485 -6.44 21.53 47.38
N GLU A 486 -5.33 21.14 46.74
CA GLU A 486 -5.17 21.16 45.28
C GLU A 486 -5.78 19.91 44.64
N GLU A 487 -7.11 19.85 44.62
CA GLU A 487 -7.85 18.67 44.14
C GLU A 487 -7.87 18.52 42.61
N MET A 488 -7.70 19.61 41.84
CA MET A 488 -7.79 19.58 40.39
C MET A 488 -6.42 19.35 39.75
N ASN A 489 -6.31 18.34 38.90
CA ASN A 489 -5.10 18.13 38.07
C ASN A 489 -5.22 18.86 36.70
N THR A 490 -4.14 18.84 35.91
CA THR A 490 -4.07 19.46 34.58
C THR A 490 -5.23 19.06 33.65
N LYS A 491 -5.69 17.81 33.68
CA LYS A 491 -6.79 17.36 32.81
C LYS A 491 -8.10 17.99 33.24
N ASP A 492 -8.36 18.08 34.54
CA ASP A 492 -9.59 18.64 35.09
C ASP A 492 -9.68 20.15 34.86
N ILE A 493 -8.58 20.87 35.10
CA ILE A 493 -8.47 22.33 34.87
C ILE A 493 -8.79 22.67 33.42
N TYR A 494 -8.09 22.04 32.47
CA TYR A 494 -8.26 22.36 31.05
C TYR A 494 -9.54 21.76 30.46
N LYS A 495 -10.14 20.74 31.09
CA LYS A 495 -11.50 20.29 30.76
C LYS A 495 -12.52 21.37 31.12
N GLU A 496 -12.44 21.95 32.31
CA GLU A 496 -13.32 23.03 32.77
C GLU A 496 -13.16 24.29 31.91
N LEU A 497 -11.93 24.72 31.66
CA LEU A 497 -11.66 25.86 30.76
C LEU A 497 -12.18 25.60 29.34
N ARG A 498 -12.05 24.37 28.82
CA ARG A 498 -12.61 24.00 27.50
C ARG A 498 -14.12 24.07 27.46
N LEU A 499 -14.82 23.65 28.53
CA LEU A 499 -16.28 23.79 28.64
C LEU A 499 -16.73 25.27 28.67
N ARG A 500 -15.87 26.17 29.17
CA ARG A 500 -16.08 27.63 29.14
C ARG A 500 -15.81 28.25 27.76
N GLY A 501 -15.04 27.59 26.91
CA GLY A 501 -14.71 28.02 25.54
C GLY A 501 -13.23 28.38 25.33
N TYR A 502 -12.34 28.02 26.25
CA TYR A 502 -10.89 28.15 26.06
C TYR A 502 -10.29 26.83 25.60
N GLN A 503 -9.76 26.78 24.38
CA GLN A 503 -9.18 25.58 23.77
C GLN A 503 -7.64 25.62 23.82
N TYR A 504 -7.07 25.88 24.99
CA TYR A 504 -5.63 25.94 25.16
C TYR A 504 -4.94 24.61 24.82
N THR A 505 -3.82 24.68 24.11
CA THR A 505 -2.96 23.53 23.77
C THR A 505 -1.47 23.87 23.97
N GLY A 506 -0.62 22.85 23.92
CA GLY A 506 0.83 23.02 24.04
C GLY A 506 1.27 23.71 25.34
N VAL A 507 2.16 24.69 25.22
CA VAL A 507 2.75 25.44 26.35
C VAL A 507 1.74 26.26 27.15
N PHE A 508 0.59 26.61 26.56
CA PHE A 508 -0.50 27.31 27.27
C PHE A 508 -1.27 26.40 28.22
N ARG A 509 -0.94 25.10 28.28
CA ARG A 509 -1.41 24.18 29.32
C ARG A 509 -0.46 24.10 30.52
N GLY A 510 -0.08 25.27 31.04
CA GLY A 510 0.92 25.42 32.10
C GLY A 510 0.44 25.04 33.51
N LEU A 511 -0.86 25.12 33.81
CA LEU A 511 -1.41 24.79 35.13
C LEU A 511 -1.35 23.27 35.40
N LYS A 512 -0.54 22.87 36.38
CA LYS A 512 -0.37 21.47 36.77
C LYS A 512 -1.41 21.01 37.78
N SER A 513 -1.68 21.85 38.75
CA SER A 513 -2.67 21.64 39.80
C SER A 513 -3.33 22.94 40.22
N ALA A 514 -4.54 22.85 40.78
CA ALA A 514 -5.28 23.98 41.31
C ALA A 514 -6.28 23.51 42.39
N SER A 515 -6.61 24.38 43.34
CA SER A 515 -7.80 24.18 44.18
C SER A 515 -9.10 24.46 43.42
N VAL A 516 -10.20 23.85 43.87
CA VAL A 516 -11.53 24.02 43.28
C VAL A 516 -12.01 25.48 43.30
N THR A 517 -11.56 26.24 44.31
CA THR A 517 -11.88 27.65 44.47
C THR A 517 -11.01 28.57 43.58
N GLY A 518 -9.97 28.03 42.94
CA GLY A 518 -8.96 28.76 42.18
C GLY A 518 -8.14 29.72 43.04
N SER A 519 -7.88 29.37 44.31
CA SER A 519 -7.12 30.19 45.25
C SER A 519 -5.60 29.94 45.16
N ASN A 520 -5.20 28.69 44.94
CA ASN A 520 -3.81 28.24 44.92
C ASN A 520 -3.62 27.08 43.93
N GLY A 521 -2.38 26.82 43.52
CA GLY A 521 -2.01 25.76 42.59
C GLY A 521 -0.55 25.83 42.17
N HIS A 522 -0.20 25.05 41.14
CA HIS A 522 1.16 25.03 40.57
C HIS A 522 1.16 25.27 39.05
N ILE A 523 2.08 26.11 38.57
CA ILE A 523 2.32 26.40 37.15
C ILE A 523 3.69 25.84 36.76
N ALA A 524 3.75 25.06 35.68
CA ALA A 524 5.01 24.61 35.11
C ALA A 524 5.73 25.72 34.33
N TRP A 525 7.04 25.79 34.50
CA TRP A 525 7.90 26.72 33.77
C TRP A 525 8.50 26.06 32.53
N THR A 526 8.14 26.57 31.34
CA THR A 526 8.60 26.06 30.03
C THR A 526 9.57 27.01 29.33
N SER A 527 10.27 27.86 30.08
CA SER A 527 11.13 28.92 29.52
C SER A 527 10.39 29.92 28.61
N ASN A 528 9.07 30.04 28.78
CA ASN A 528 8.21 30.95 28.01
C ASN A 528 7.43 31.86 28.94
N TRP A 529 7.85 33.13 29.04
CA TRP A 529 7.25 34.14 29.90
C TRP A 529 5.78 34.41 29.56
N VAL A 530 5.43 34.41 28.27
CA VAL A 530 4.06 34.68 27.79
C VAL A 530 3.10 33.60 28.28
N ALA A 531 3.44 32.33 28.07
CA ALA A 531 2.61 31.21 28.50
C ALA A 531 2.52 31.09 30.04
N PHE A 532 3.60 31.41 30.75
CA PHE A 532 3.61 31.42 32.22
C PHE A 532 2.71 32.50 32.80
N MET A 533 2.83 33.75 32.34
CA MET A 533 1.96 34.85 32.77
C MET A 533 0.51 34.62 32.35
N ASP A 534 0.27 34.03 31.18
CA ASP A 534 -1.08 33.65 30.75
C ASP A 534 -1.68 32.57 31.66
N SER A 535 -0.88 31.59 32.10
CA SER A 535 -1.32 30.58 33.09
C SER A 535 -1.76 31.20 34.42
N MET A 536 -1.17 32.34 34.83
CA MET A 536 -1.65 33.11 35.98
C MET A 536 -3.04 33.70 35.70
N LEU A 537 -3.28 34.28 34.51
CA LEU A 537 -4.62 34.74 34.13
C LEU A 537 -5.63 33.59 34.10
N GLN A 538 -5.23 32.42 33.60
CA GLN A 538 -6.07 31.23 33.58
C GLN A 538 -6.49 30.81 35.00
N MET A 539 -5.58 30.89 35.99
CA MET A 539 -5.91 30.65 37.40
C MET A 539 -6.93 31.68 37.93
N MET A 540 -6.79 32.95 37.58
CA MET A 540 -7.79 33.98 37.95
C MET A 540 -9.17 33.68 37.37
N ILE A 541 -9.24 33.26 36.11
CA ILE A 541 -10.47 32.89 35.41
C ILE A 541 -11.10 31.64 36.03
N LEU A 542 -10.28 30.63 36.37
CA LEU A 542 -10.73 29.39 37.00
C LEU A 542 -11.47 29.68 38.30
N GLY A 543 -10.91 30.58 39.14
CA GLY A 543 -11.52 31.00 40.41
C GLY A 543 -12.70 31.97 40.29
N GLN A 544 -13.26 32.19 39.09
CA GLN A 544 -14.54 32.88 38.91
C GLN A 544 -15.70 31.88 38.83
N ASN A 545 -16.75 32.11 39.62
CA ASN A 545 -17.96 31.30 39.62
C ASN A 545 -18.90 31.69 38.47
N SER A 546 -18.48 31.46 37.22
CA SER A 546 -19.28 31.74 36.02
C SER A 546 -18.92 30.81 34.87
N ARG A 547 -19.93 30.39 34.10
CA ARG A 547 -19.75 29.62 32.85
C ARG A 547 -19.51 30.50 31.61
N SER A 548 -19.51 31.82 31.81
CA SER A 548 -19.25 32.77 30.72
C SER A 548 -17.79 32.71 30.30
N LEU A 549 -17.55 33.03 29.03
CA LEU A 549 -16.20 33.15 28.48
C LEU A 549 -15.70 34.58 28.74
N PHE A 550 -14.51 34.74 29.31
CA PHE A 550 -13.94 36.03 29.70
C PHE A 550 -12.63 36.30 28.96
N VAL A 551 -12.33 37.57 28.73
CA VAL A 551 -11.03 38.02 28.22
C VAL A 551 -10.53 39.18 29.08
N PRO A 552 -9.21 39.28 29.35
CA PRO A 552 -8.65 40.37 30.12
C PRO A 552 -8.77 41.68 29.34
N THR A 553 -9.28 42.73 29.99
CA THR A 553 -9.43 44.07 29.40
C THR A 553 -8.62 45.13 30.12
N ARG A 554 -8.27 44.91 31.39
CA ARG A 554 -7.44 45.84 32.16
C ARG A 554 -6.58 45.14 33.19
N ILE A 555 -5.36 45.62 33.38
CA ILE A 555 -4.49 45.27 34.51
C ILE A 555 -4.09 46.57 35.20
N ARG A 556 -4.39 46.70 36.49
CA ARG A 556 -4.03 47.88 37.27
C ARG A 556 -2.53 48.00 37.45
N LYS A 557 -1.87 46.93 37.86
CA LYS A 557 -0.41 46.87 38.04
C LYS A 557 0.12 45.47 37.74
N LEU A 558 1.21 45.37 36.98
CA LEU A 558 1.96 44.13 36.76
C LEU A 558 3.43 44.41 37.09
N THR A 559 4.00 43.62 37.99
CA THR A 559 5.39 43.72 38.42
C THR A 559 6.12 42.44 37.99
N ILE A 560 7.26 42.58 37.32
CA ILE A 560 8.10 41.46 36.88
C ILE A 560 9.52 41.66 37.41
N ASP A 561 9.98 40.72 38.21
CA ASP A 561 11.34 40.60 38.71
C ASP A 561 12.00 39.33 38.14
N PRO A 562 12.71 39.45 37.00
CA PRO A 562 13.28 38.28 36.35
C PRO A 562 14.45 37.68 37.14
N LYS A 563 15.17 38.49 37.94
CA LYS A 563 16.31 38.02 38.74
C LYS A 563 15.82 37.12 39.86
N TYR A 564 14.80 37.56 40.60
CA TYR A 564 14.18 36.76 41.65
C TYR A 564 13.52 35.49 41.08
N HIS A 565 12.80 35.61 39.96
CA HIS A 565 12.21 34.46 39.27
C HIS A 565 13.27 33.41 38.88
N THR A 566 14.42 33.84 38.37
CA THR A 566 15.53 32.95 37.96
C THR A 566 16.20 32.29 39.17
N GLN A 567 16.39 33.03 40.27
CA GLN A 567 16.97 32.47 41.51
C GLN A 567 16.16 31.30 42.07
N ILE A 568 14.83 31.36 41.98
CA ILE A 568 13.96 30.27 42.42
C ILE A 568 14.17 29.00 41.56
N ILE A 569 14.35 29.19 40.25
CA ILE A 569 14.47 28.10 39.27
C ILE A 569 15.82 27.36 39.35
N GLN A 570 16.90 28.05 39.72
CA GLN A 570 18.26 27.50 39.72
C GLN A 570 18.40 26.25 40.61
N ASN A 571 17.50 26.07 41.58
CA ASN A 571 17.53 24.96 42.53
C ASN A 571 16.81 23.69 42.04
N TYR A 572 16.20 23.69 40.85
CA TYR A 572 15.39 22.57 40.34
C TYR A 572 15.81 22.09 38.94
N PRO A 573 15.85 20.76 38.70
CA PRO A 573 16.07 20.19 37.36
C PRO A 573 14.93 20.59 36.40
N ILE A 574 15.22 20.69 35.11
CA ILE A 574 14.34 21.31 34.09
C ILE A 574 12.93 20.71 34.08
N GLU A 575 12.81 19.40 34.27
CA GLU A 575 11.54 18.66 34.22
C GLU A 575 10.63 18.90 35.43
N ASP A 576 11.19 19.35 36.56
CA ASP A 576 10.48 19.55 37.84
C ASP A 576 10.28 21.04 38.18
N ARG A 577 10.59 21.96 37.26
CA ARG A 577 10.43 23.40 37.49
C ARG A 577 8.96 23.80 37.51
N GLN A 578 8.42 23.88 38.72
CA GLN A 578 7.07 24.36 38.98
C GLN A 578 7.09 25.52 39.97
N PHE A 579 6.21 26.48 39.77
CA PHE A 579 6.00 27.59 40.69
C PHE A 579 4.65 27.44 41.37
N SER A 580 4.63 27.65 42.69
CA SER A 580 3.37 27.88 43.37
C SER A 580 2.76 29.19 42.86
N VAL A 581 1.47 29.16 42.58
CA VAL A 581 0.67 30.33 42.22
C VAL A 581 -0.40 30.52 43.27
N ARG A 582 -0.55 31.75 43.75
CA ARG A 582 -1.51 32.11 44.80
C ARG A 582 -2.29 33.36 44.44
N ARG A 583 -3.59 33.30 44.67
CA ARG A 583 -4.54 34.40 44.46
C ARG A 583 -4.97 34.98 45.81
N TYR A 584 -4.68 36.26 46.00
CA TYR A 584 -5.04 37.05 47.16
C TYR A 584 -6.31 37.85 46.86
N LYS A 585 -7.48 37.30 47.20
CA LYS A 585 -8.78 37.91 46.88
C LYS A 585 -8.97 39.29 47.51
N SER A 586 -8.48 39.50 48.73
CA SER A 586 -8.56 40.79 49.45
C SER A 586 -7.74 41.91 48.78
N LEU A 587 -6.63 41.55 48.14
CA LEU A 587 -5.73 42.47 47.45
C LEU A 587 -5.99 42.56 45.94
N ASP A 588 -6.91 41.74 45.44
CA ASP A 588 -7.15 41.48 44.02
C ASP A 588 -5.83 41.25 43.26
N ALA A 589 -5.01 40.34 43.80
CA ALA A 589 -3.67 40.06 43.30
C ALA A 589 -3.45 38.57 43.07
N ILE A 590 -2.59 38.24 42.10
CA ILE A 590 -2.07 36.89 41.88
C ILE A 590 -0.56 36.94 41.78
N ILE A 591 0.10 36.04 42.50
CA ILE A 591 1.55 36.02 42.65
C ILE A 591 2.06 34.63 42.30
N SER A 592 3.12 34.57 41.48
CA SER A 592 3.84 33.33 41.19
C SER A 592 5.28 33.64 40.78
N GLY A 593 6.25 33.06 41.51
CA GLY A 593 7.67 33.35 41.31
C GLY A 593 7.97 34.84 41.46
N GLY A 594 8.69 35.41 40.48
CA GLY A 594 8.94 36.86 40.40
C GLY A 594 7.89 37.69 39.67
N ILE A 595 6.65 37.22 39.53
CA ILE A 595 5.58 37.95 38.84
C ILE A 595 4.41 38.21 39.80
N GLU A 596 3.95 39.46 39.81
CA GLU A 596 2.76 39.89 40.56
C GLU A 596 1.81 40.64 39.63
N ILE A 597 0.56 40.18 39.55
CA ILE A 597 -0.50 40.82 38.75
C ILE A 597 -1.59 41.29 39.70
N CYS A 598 -1.91 42.58 39.66
CA CYS A 598 -2.88 43.22 40.55
C CYS A 598 -3.99 43.93 39.75
N GLY A 599 -5.23 43.83 40.22
CA GLY A 599 -6.36 44.57 39.66
C GLY A 599 -6.70 44.16 38.23
N THR A 600 -6.79 42.85 37.97
CA THR A 600 -7.13 42.33 36.64
C THR A 600 -8.64 42.37 36.44
N VAL A 601 -9.09 43.10 35.43
CA VAL A 601 -10.49 43.12 34.99
C VAL A 601 -10.62 42.24 33.75
N ALA A 602 -11.59 41.34 33.78
CA ALA A 602 -11.95 40.53 32.63
C ALA A 602 -13.43 40.73 32.29
N THR A 603 -13.75 40.86 31.01
CA THR A 603 -15.13 41.08 30.53
C THR A 603 -15.67 39.85 29.83
N PRO A 604 -16.96 39.52 30.00
CA PRO A 604 -17.56 38.39 29.31
C PRO A 604 -17.74 38.67 27.82
N ILE A 605 -17.47 37.67 26.98
CA ILE A 605 -17.69 37.71 25.53
C ILE A 605 -18.68 36.64 25.11
N SER A 606 -19.49 36.93 24.08
CA SER A 606 -20.48 35.98 23.56
C SER A 606 -19.81 34.83 22.81
N ARG A 607 -20.28 33.61 23.07
CA ARG A 607 -19.91 32.44 22.28
C ARG A 607 -20.59 32.52 20.92
N ARG A 608 -19.89 32.10 19.87
CA ARG A 608 -20.49 31.99 18.55
C ARG A 608 -21.42 30.77 18.53
N GLN A 609 -22.68 30.94 18.15
CA GLN A 609 -23.55 29.81 17.84
C GLN A 609 -23.06 29.22 16.51
N LYS A 610 -22.60 27.96 16.54
CA LYS A 610 -22.34 27.20 15.33
C LYS A 610 -23.67 26.86 14.67
N VAL A 611 -23.74 26.99 13.35
CA VAL A 611 -24.66 26.21 12.54
C VAL A 611 -24.04 24.81 12.46
N VAL A 612 -24.30 23.98 13.47
CA VAL A 612 -23.97 22.56 13.38
C VAL A 612 -25.12 21.93 12.61
N ASN A 613 -24.86 21.47 11.39
CA ASN A 613 -25.81 20.63 10.65
C ASN A 613 -25.80 19.24 11.28
N THR A 614 -26.44 19.11 12.44
CA THR A 614 -26.68 17.80 13.06
C THR A 614 -27.67 17.03 12.20
N VAL A 615 -27.25 15.88 11.66
CA VAL A 615 -28.17 14.96 10.99
C VAL A 615 -29.05 14.33 12.08
N LEU A 616 -30.36 14.46 11.94
CA LEU A 616 -31.34 13.86 12.85
C LEU A 616 -31.92 12.64 12.14
N GLU A 617 -31.59 11.45 12.64
CA GLU A 617 -32.02 10.18 12.05
C GLU A 617 -33.17 9.55 12.84
N GLU A 618 -34.07 8.86 12.13
CA GLU A 618 -35.16 8.07 12.73
C GLU A 618 -35.12 6.64 12.19
N TYR A 619 -34.90 5.66 13.07
CA TYR A 619 -34.82 4.24 12.70
C TYR A 619 -36.21 3.57 12.79
N LYS A 620 -36.87 3.40 11.64
CA LYS A 620 -38.19 2.73 11.52
C LYS A 620 -38.06 1.29 11.03
N PHE A 621 -38.78 0.36 11.67
CA PHE A 621 -38.93 -1.00 11.17
C PHE A 621 -39.92 -1.05 10.00
N VAL A 622 -39.51 -1.60 8.87
CA VAL A 622 -40.35 -1.84 7.69
C VAL A 622 -40.41 -3.34 7.42
N ALA A 623 -41.59 -3.95 7.58
CA ALA A 623 -41.77 -5.38 7.37
C ALA A 623 -41.66 -5.75 5.88
N HIS A 624 -40.81 -6.72 5.53
CA HIS A 624 -40.74 -7.25 4.18
C HIS A 624 -41.86 -8.27 3.94
N ARG A 625 -42.94 -7.81 3.29
CA ARG A 625 -44.03 -8.67 2.77
C ARG A 625 -44.06 -8.62 1.24
N ASP A 626 -43.88 -9.74 0.56
CA ASP A 626 -44.02 -9.82 -0.90
C ASP A 626 -45.41 -9.34 -1.34
N LEU A 627 -45.47 -8.62 -2.46
CA LEU A 627 -46.68 -7.96 -2.99
C LEU A 627 -47.33 -6.94 -2.03
N GLY A 628 -46.66 -6.59 -0.93
CA GLY A 628 -47.12 -5.54 -0.03
C GLY A 628 -47.17 -4.18 -0.75
N THR A 629 -48.22 -3.40 -0.45
CA THR A 629 -48.37 -2.04 -0.95
C THR A 629 -47.45 -1.08 -0.19
N MET A 630 -46.65 -0.29 -0.91
CA MET A 630 -45.77 0.73 -0.32
C MET A 630 -45.55 1.90 -1.26
N SER A 631 -45.06 3.02 -0.72
CA SER A 631 -44.67 4.17 -1.53
C SER A 631 -43.46 3.81 -2.41
N LEU A 632 -43.33 4.45 -3.59
CA LEU A 632 -42.14 4.28 -4.44
C LEU A 632 -40.86 4.65 -3.69
N GLN A 633 -40.95 5.68 -2.86
CA GLN A 633 -39.86 6.18 -2.04
C GLN A 633 -39.35 5.13 -1.04
N ASP A 634 -40.25 4.48 -0.30
CA ASP A 634 -39.86 3.44 0.64
C ASP A 634 -39.38 2.18 -0.08
N ALA A 635 -40.00 1.84 -1.22
CA ALA A 635 -39.62 0.68 -2.01
C ALA A 635 -38.20 0.79 -2.58
N VAL A 636 -37.84 1.96 -3.11
CA VAL A 636 -36.49 2.24 -3.61
C VAL A 636 -35.49 2.29 -2.46
N ARG A 637 -35.83 2.93 -1.33
CA ARG A 637 -34.95 2.98 -0.14
C ARG A 637 -34.65 1.58 0.39
N VAL A 638 -35.66 0.74 0.59
CA VAL A 638 -35.49 -0.66 1.00
C VAL A 638 -34.64 -1.43 -0.01
N SER A 639 -34.87 -1.24 -1.30
CA SER A 639 -34.11 -1.95 -2.36
C SER A 639 -32.63 -1.56 -2.40
N VAL A 640 -32.33 -0.27 -2.24
CA VAL A 640 -30.95 0.25 -2.17
C VAL A 640 -30.26 -0.26 -0.90
N HIS A 641 -30.94 -0.22 0.25
CA HIS A 641 -30.36 -0.71 1.51
C HIS A 641 -30.05 -2.21 1.46
N ILE A 642 -30.97 -3.04 0.94
CA ILE A 642 -30.72 -4.49 0.75
C ILE A 642 -29.53 -4.74 -0.18
N ALA A 643 -29.43 -3.97 -1.27
CA ALA A 643 -28.31 -4.08 -2.20
C ALA A 643 -26.97 -3.71 -1.53
N LEU A 644 -26.96 -2.69 -0.67
CA LEU A 644 -25.78 -2.29 0.10
C LEU A 644 -25.43 -3.32 1.18
N GLU A 645 -26.40 -3.89 1.90
CA GLU A 645 -26.14 -4.93 2.91
C GLU A 645 -25.50 -6.19 2.32
N CYS A 646 -25.79 -6.47 1.05
CA CYS A 646 -25.16 -7.59 0.34
C CYS A 646 -23.66 -7.38 0.05
N TYR A 647 -23.16 -6.14 0.17
CA TYR A 647 -21.78 -5.78 -0.19
C TYR A 647 -21.16 -4.78 0.79
N ASN A 648 -20.00 -5.13 1.34
CA ASN A 648 -19.24 -4.19 2.18
C ASN A 648 -18.45 -3.18 1.32
N VAL A 649 -19.15 -2.23 0.68
CA VAL A 649 -18.58 -1.23 -0.23
C VAL A 649 -18.82 0.19 0.26
N THR A 650 -17.76 1.02 0.23
CA THR A 650 -17.80 2.45 0.58
C THR A 650 -17.95 3.36 -0.63
N SER A 651 -17.85 2.81 -1.84
CA SER A 651 -18.02 3.53 -3.10
C SER A 651 -18.96 2.76 -4.01
N VAL A 652 -20.05 3.39 -4.44
CA VAL A 652 -21.14 2.73 -5.16
C VAL A 652 -21.46 3.47 -6.46
N GLN A 653 -21.51 2.73 -7.56
CA GLN A 653 -21.93 3.26 -8.85
C GLN A 653 -23.31 2.72 -9.22
N ILE A 654 -24.23 3.62 -9.55
CA ILE A 654 -25.61 3.32 -9.90
C ILE A 654 -25.91 3.87 -11.29
N ILE A 655 -26.66 3.13 -12.10
CA ILE A 655 -27.09 3.57 -13.43
C ILE A 655 -28.61 3.62 -13.46
N GLU A 656 -29.20 4.75 -13.82
CA GLU A 656 -30.62 4.85 -14.15
C GLU A 656 -30.77 4.95 -15.67
N PHE A 657 -31.43 3.97 -16.27
CA PHE A 657 -31.64 3.87 -17.71
C PHE A 657 -33.08 4.23 -18.09
N ILE A 658 -33.20 5.16 -19.05
CA ILE A 658 -34.50 5.61 -19.59
C ILE A 658 -34.47 5.49 -21.11
N ASP A 659 -35.39 4.72 -21.65
CA ASP A 659 -35.56 4.56 -23.09
C ASP A 659 -36.42 5.70 -23.68
N ASP A 660 -36.28 5.97 -24.98
CA ASP A 660 -37.11 6.94 -25.69
C ASP A 660 -38.60 6.54 -25.66
N SER A 661 -38.88 5.24 -25.61
CA SER A 661 -40.23 4.68 -25.52
C SER A 661 -40.90 4.88 -24.14
N ASP A 662 -40.14 5.23 -23.10
CA ASP A 662 -40.67 5.40 -21.75
C ASP A 662 -41.31 6.79 -21.57
N ASN A 663 -42.56 6.83 -21.11
CA ASN A 663 -43.25 8.07 -20.77
C ASN A 663 -42.90 8.48 -19.32
N VAL A 664 -41.70 9.05 -19.15
CA VAL A 664 -41.09 9.43 -17.86
C VAL A 664 -40.86 10.93 -17.84
N THR A 665 -41.40 11.62 -16.84
CA THR A 665 -41.19 13.05 -16.60
C THR A 665 -40.02 13.26 -15.62
N PRO A 666 -39.47 14.49 -15.48
CA PRO A 666 -38.43 14.78 -14.50
C PRO A 666 -38.78 14.39 -13.05
N GLU A 667 -40.06 14.43 -12.70
CA GLU A 667 -40.57 14.08 -11.36
C GLU A 667 -40.58 12.56 -11.11
N ASP A 668 -40.56 11.77 -12.19
CA ASP A 668 -40.52 10.31 -12.14
C ASP A 668 -39.08 9.76 -12.02
N LEU A 669 -38.05 10.62 -12.04
CA LEU A 669 -36.65 10.20 -11.94
C LEU A 669 -36.32 9.68 -10.54
N ASN A 670 -35.68 8.52 -10.46
CA ASN A 670 -35.23 7.95 -9.20
C ASN A 670 -33.84 8.46 -8.81
N SER A 671 -33.04 8.97 -9.75
CA SER A 671 -31.67 9.44 -9.49
C SER A 671 -31.55 10.52 -8.40
N PRO A 672 -32.38 11.58 -8.35
CA PRO A 672 -32.31 12.56 -7.25
C PRO A 672 -32.64 11.92 -5.90
N TYR A 673 -33.64 11.04 -5.88
CA TYR A 673 -34.11 10.38 -4.68
C TYR A 673 -33.12 9.33 -4.15
N ILE A 674 -32.45 8.59 -5.04
CA ILE A 674 -31.36 7.69 -4.67
C ILE A 674 -30.18 8.47 -4.11
N SER A 675 -29.88 9.65 -4.68
CA SER A 675 -28.83 10.49 -4.12
C SER A 675 -29.16 10.98 -2.72
N GLU A 676 -30.43 11.27 -2.43
CA GLU A 676 -30.89 11.59 -1.08
C GLU A 676 -30.68 10.41 -0.13
N ILE A 677 -31.17 9.21 -0.50
CA ILE A 677 -31.00 7.98 0.30
C ILE A 677 -29.52 7.70 0.62
N LEU A 678 -28.63 7.87 -0.35
CA LEU A 678 -27.21 7.56 -0.15
C LEU A 678 -26.47 8.67 0.63
N ASN A 679 -26.93 9.91 0.54
CA ASN A 679 -26.42 11.01 1.37
C ASN A 679 -26.82 10.86 2.85
N ASP A 680 -27.91 10.14 3.15
CA ASP A 680 -28.28 9.75 4.52
C ASP A 680 -27.25 8.79 5.15
N LEU A 681 -26.33 8.20 4.35
CA LEU A 681 -25.35 7.21 4.80
C LEU A 681 -23.92 7.80 4.77
N PRO A 682 -23.39 8.33 5.90
CA PRO A 682 -22.17 9.16 5.91
C PRO A 682 -20.87 8.47 5.49
N GLN A 683 -20.84 7.13 5.44
CA GLN A 683 -19.67 6.35 5.04
C GLN A 683 -19.67 5.94 3.56
N ILE A 684 -20.75 6.23 2.82
CA ILE A 684 -20.91 5.82 1.43
C ILE A 684 -20.67 7.01 0.51
N ARG A 685 -19.77 6.82 -0.45
CA ARG A 685 -19.61 7.69 -1.62
C ARG A 685 -20.37 7.06 -2.78
N HIS A 686 -21.16 7.85 -3.49
CA HIS A 686 -21.90 7.34 -4.64
C HIS A 686 -21.77 8.22 -5.86
N HIS A 687 -21.93 7.58 -7.01
CA HIS A 687 -22.09 8.26 -8.28
C HIS A 687 -23.22 7.62 -9.08
N THR A 688 -24.17 8.43 -9.51
CA THR A 688 -25.33 7.97 -10.29
C THR A 688 -25.24 8.48 -11.72
N LYS A 689 -25.30 7.58 -12.70
CA LYS A 689 -25.32 7.92 -14.13
C LYS A 689 -26.74 7.80 -14.67
N LEU A 690 -27.31 8.92 -15.11
CA LEU A 690 -28.57 8.96 -15.83
C LEU A 690 -28.32 8.76 -17.33
N VAL A 691 -28.78 7.63 -17.86
CA VAL A 691 -28.58 7.22 -19.25
C VAL A 691 -29.84 7.50 -20.05
N THR A 692 -29.77 8.47 -20.96
CA THR A 692 -30.90 8.92 -21.79
C THR A 692 -30.41 9.47 -23.12
N THR A 693 -31.30 9.71 -24.09
CA THR A 693 -30.96 10.48 -25.28
C THR A 693 -30.83 11.96 -24.91
N HIS A 694 -29.80 12.65 -25.42
CA HIS A 694 -29.49 14.07 -25.12
C HIS A 694 -30.65 15.07 -25.38
N LYS A 695 -31.82 14.63 -25.83
CA LYS A 695 -32.99 15.46 -26.12
C LYS A 695 -34.07 15.47 -25.02
N LYS A 696 -34.22 14.40 -24.21
CA LYS A 696 -35.34 14.30 -23.24
C LYS A 696 -35.24 15.23 -22.02
N PHE A 697 -34.04 15.52 -21.51
CA PHE A 697 -33.85 16.18 -20.21
C PHE A 697 -32.80 17.31 -20.20
N ARG A 698 -32.80 18.18 -21.22
CA ARG A 698 -31.72 19.17 -21.44
C ARG A 698 -31.48 20.20 -20.33
N ASN A 699 -32.45 20.44 -19.43
CA ASN A 699 -32.41 21.54 -18.44
C ASN A 699 -32.86 21.12 -17.02
N ILE A 700 -32.62 19.89 -16.58
CA ILE A 700 -32.96 19.46 -15.21
C ILE A 700 -31.82 19.84 -14.26
N SER A 701 -32.17 20.43 -13.11
CA SER A 701 -31.25 20.59 -11.97
C SER A 701 -31.05 19.23 -11.29
N LEU A 702 -29.86 18.64 -11.45
CA LEU A 702 -29.49 17.37 -10.83
C LEU A 702 -28.49 17.61 -9.67
N PRO A 703 -28.46 16.75 -8.64
CA PRO A 703 -27.44 16.81 -7.60
C PRO A 703 -26.02 16.62 -8.16
N ASP A 704 -25.01 17.18 -7.48
CA ASP A 704 -23.59 17.13 -7.91
C ASP A 704 -23.06 15.71 -8.16
N ASN A 705 -23.63 14.71 -7.49
CA ASN A 705 -23.24 13.30 -7.60
C ASN A 705 -23.93 12.56 -8.77
N VAL A 706 -24.75 13.24 -9.58
CA VAL A 706 -25.50 12.66 -10.70
C VAL A 706 -25.01 13.24 -12.03
N SER A 707 -24.58 12.37 -12.95
CA SER A 707 -24.13 12.77 -14.29
C SER A 707 -25.04 12.21 -15.39
N THR A 708 -25.13 12.89 -16.53
CA THR A 708 -25.93 12.44 -17.69
C THR A 708 -25.04 11.86 -18.79
N THR A 709 -25.38 10.69 -19.31
CA THR A 709 -24.59 9.99 -20.35
C THR A 709 -25.49 9.32 -21.40
N GLU A 710 -24.91 8.98 -22.56
CA GLU A 710 -25.58 8.20 -23.60
C GLU A 710 -25.19 6.73 -23.53
N ILE A 711 -26.12 5.83 -23.88
CA ILE A 711 -25.89 4.38 -23.81
C ILE A 711 -24.72 3.88 -24.68
N THR A 712 -24.37 4.62 -25.74
CA THR A 712 -23.24 4.31 -26.64
C THR A 712 -21.88 4.66 -26.05
N LYS A 713 -21.84 5.49 -25.00
CA LYS A 713 -20.61 5.94 -24.33
C LYS A 713 -20.26 5.11 -23.09
N LEU A 714 -21.12 4.16 -22.71
CA LEU A 714 -20.89 3.27 -21.58
C LEU A 714 -19.89 2.16 -21.97
N SER A 715 -18.79 2.05 -21.23
CA SER A 715 -17.83 0.96 -21.37
C SER A 715 -18.34 -0.31 -20.66
N LYS A 716 -17.81 -1.48 -21.01
CA LYS A 716 -18.15 -2.75 -20.34
C LYS A 716 -17.56 -2.87 -18.92
N ASP A 717 -16.65 -1.97 -18.55
CA ASP A 717 -15.87 -2.04 -17.30
C ASP A 717 -16.43 -1.15 -16.17
N GLU A 718 -17.63 -0.58 -16.34
CA GLU A 718 -18.21 0.37 -15.38
C GLU A 718 -18.63 -0.25 -14.04
N ASN A 719 -18.69 -1.59 -13.92
CA ASN A 719 -18.90 -2.35 -12.67
C ASN A 719 -19.96 -1.74 -11.73
N CYS A 720 -21.17 -1.50 -12.23
CA CYS A 720 -22.22 -0.88 -11.42
C CYS A 720 -22.91 -1.89 -10.47
N LEU A 721 -23.30 -1.41 -9.29
CA LEU A 721 -23.98 -2.20 -8.26
C LEU A 721 -25.46 -2.41 -8.61
N ILE A 722 -26.13 -1.33 -9.02
CA ILE A 722 -27.56 -1.33 -9.36
C ILE A 722 -27.76 -0.66 -10.72
N VAL A 723 -28.47 -1.35 -11.61
CA VAL A 723 -29.09 -0.75 -12.80
C VAL A 723 -30.58 -0.60 -12.54
N LEU A 724 -31.10 0.60 -12.74
CA LEU A 724 -32.51 0.94 -12.62
C LEU A 724 -33.12 1.24 -13.98
N GLY A 725 -34.40 0.95 -14.15
CA GLY A 725 -35.16 1.46 -15.28
C GLY A 725 -36.61 1.02 -15.28
N PHE A 726 -37.32 1.42 -16.35
CA PHE A 726 -38.76 1.21 -16.46
C PHE A 726 -39.09 0.14 -17.50
N ASN A 727 -40.05 -0.71 -17.16
CA ASN A 727 -40.57 -1.76 -18.03
C ASN A 727 -39.47 -2.62 -18.66
N ILE A 728 -38.38 -2.86 -17.92
CA ILE A 728 -37.21 -3.54 -18.46
C ILE A 728 -37.62 -4.91 -18.96
N LEU A 729 -38.36 -5.71 -18.18
CA LEU A 729 -38.76 -7.10 -18.47
C LEU A 729 -39.88 -7.24 -19.49
N THR A 730 -40.72 -6.22 -19.63
CA THR A 730 -41.84 -6.23 -20.59
C THR A 730 -41.46 -5.72 -21.98
N LYS A 731 -40.27 -5.10 -22.13
CA LYS A 731 -39.74 -4.66 -23.44
C LYS A 731 -39.21 -5.83 -24.26
N ASN A 732 -39.66 -5.96 -25.51
CA ASN A 732 -39.31 -7.09 -26.40
C ASN A 732 -37.94 -6.91 -27.11
N SER A 733 -36.90 -6.48 -26.39
CA SER A 733 -35.58 -6.12 -26.95
C SER A 733 -34.42 -6.91 -26.31
N LYS A 734 -34.21 -8.16 -26.76
CA LYS A 734 -33.12 -9.05 -26.28
C LYS A 734 -31.72 -8.40 -26.29
N LYS A 735 -31.49 -7.44 -27.18
CA LYS A 735 -30.22 -6.70 -27.31
C LYS A 735 -30.00 -5.73 -26.14
N LEU A 736 -31.06 -5.04 -25.70
CA LEU A 736 -31.02 -4.09 -24.58
C LEU A 736 -30.68 -4.81 -23.26
N TYR A 737 -31.33 -5.94 -22.98
CA TYR A 737 -31.06 -6.72 -21.77
C TYR A 737 -29.61 -7.20 -21.67
N LYS A 738 -29.07 -7.78 -22.75
CA LYS A 738 -27.67 -8.23 -22.78
C LYS A 738 -26.70 -7.08 -22.53
N GLN A 739 -27.03 -5.88 -22.99
CA GLN A 739 -26.21 -4.69 -22.77
C GLN A 739 -26.29 -4.22 -21.31
N LEU A 740 -27.48 -4.09 -20.73
CA LEU A 740 -27.65 -3.68 -19.32
C LEU A 740 -27.04 -4.70 -18.35
N LEU A 741 -27.25 -6.01 -18.57
CA LEU A 741 -26.66 -7.08 -17.75
C LEU A 741 -25.14 -7.18 -17.86
N SER A 742 -24.54 -6.65 -18.93
CA SER A 742 -23.08 -6.58 -19.08
C SER A 742 -22.45 -5.45 -18.27
N LEU A 743 -23.23 -4.45 -17.85
CA LEU A 743 -22.77 -3.34 -17.02
C LEU A 743 -22.81 -3.67 -15.52
N ILE A 744 -23.69 -4.59 -15.12
CA ILE A 744 -23.89 -5.01 -13.72
C ILE A 744 -22.73 -5.91 -13.29
N MET A 745 -22.11 -5.56 -12.16
CA MET A 745 -21.05 -6.34 -11.53
C MET A 745 -21.50 -7.77 -11.18
N PRO A 746 -20.59 -8.74 -10.96
CA PRO A 746 -20.96 -10.06 -10.47
C PRO A 746 -21.79 -9.98 -9.18
N GLN A 747 -22.94 -10.67 -9.14
CA GLN A 747 -23.97 -10.61 -8.07
C GLN A 747 -24.71 -9.26 -7.90
N GLY A 748 -24.50 -8.29 -8.80
CA GLY A 748 -25.19 -6.99 -8.74
C GLY A 748 -26.68 -7.09 -9.03
N PHE A 749 -27.36 -5.95 -8.94
CA PHE A 749 -28.82 -5.86 -8.92
C PHE A 749 -29.40 -5.12 -10.11
N LEU A 750 -30.61 -5.54 -10.50
CA LEU A 750 -31.46 -4.88 -11.48
C LEU A 750 -32.75 -4.49 -10.77
N LEU A 751 -33.03 -3.19 -10.67
CA LEU A 751 -34.27 -2.66 -10.11
C LEU A 751 -35.17 -2.18 -11.25
N THR A 752 -36.35 -2.77 -11.40
CA THR A 752 -37.29 -2.39 -12.48
C THR A 752 -38.67 -2.07 -11.94
N LEU A 753 -39.31 -1.06 -12.55
CA LEU A 753 -40.71 -0.73 -12.32
C LEU A 753 -41.53 -1.15 -13.54
N GLU A 754 -42.31 -2.22 -13.40
CA GLU A 754 -43.13 -2.82 -14.46
C GLU A 754 -44.60 -2.40 -14.35
N LYS A 755 -45.31 -2.32 -15.47
CA LYS A 755 -46.78 -2.17 -15.48
C LYS A 755 -47.46 -3.43 -14.95
N SER A 756 -48.57 -3.30 -14.21
CA SER A 756 -49.34 -4.46 -13.74
C SER A 756 -49.86 -5.29 -14.92
N GLY A 757 -49.44 -6.55 -14.95
CA GLY A 757 -49.75 -7.57 -15.93
C GLY A 757 -49.02 -8.86 -15.58
N THR A 758 -49.31 -9.97 -16.25
CA THR A 758 -48.59 -11.25 -16.03
C THR A 758 -47.12 -11.10 -16.41
N ILE A 759 -46.28 -10.78 -15.42
CA ILE A 759 -44.82 -10.81 -15.56
C ILE A 759 -44.43 -12.25 -15.89
N ASP A 760 -43.85 -12.46 -17.06
CA ASP A 760 -43.43 -13.78 -17.48
C ASP A 760 -42.10 -14.14 -16.83
N TYR A 761 -42.18 -14.82 -15.68
CA TYR A 761 -41.05 -15.31 -14.92
C TYR A 761 -40.15 -16.29 -15.69
N SER A 762 -40.56 -16.80 -16.86
CA SER A 762 -39.74 -17.70 -17.68
C SER A 762 -38.48 -17.02 -18.25
N TYR A 763 -38.51 -15.70 -18.48
CA TYR A 763 -37.34 -14.94 -18.95
C TYR A 763 -36.24 -14.83 -17.89
N MET A 764 -36.57 -14.91 -16.60
CA MET A 764 -35.58 -14.78 -15.52
C MET A 764 -34.57 -15.93 -15.50
N LYS A 765 -35.03 -17.17 -15.78
CA LYS A 765 -34.13 -18.32 -15.96
C LYS A 765 -33.22 -18.20 -17.17
N THR A 766 -33.67 -17.50 -18.21
CA THR A 766 -32.88 -17.29 -19.45
C THR A 766 -31.73 -16.31 -19.24
N TYR A 767 -31.87 -15.39 -18.28
CA TYR A 767 -30.91 -14.31 -18.03
C TYR A 767 -30.19 -14.42 -16.68
N GLU A 768 -30.34 -15.55 -15.98
CA GLU A 768 -29.70 -15.81 -14.68
C GLU A 768 -30.01 -14.69 -13.66
N LEU A 769 -31.30 -14.45 -13.41
CA LEU A 769 -31.79 -13.47 -12.43
C LEU A 769 -32.73 -14.12 -11.41
N ASP A 770 -32.58 -13.77 -10.13
CA ASP A 770 -33.44 -14.18 -9.02
C ASP A 770 -34.19 -12.98 -8.41
N VAL A 771 -35.45 -13.17 -8.01
CA VAL A 771 -36.26 -12.12 -7.37
C VAL A 771 -35.92 -12.02 -5.89
N ILE A 772 -35.58 -10.82 -5.41
CA ILE A 772 -35.25 -10.53 -4.00
C ILE A 772 -36.34 -9.70 -3.32
N VAL A 773 -36.93 -8.75 -4.06
CA VAL A 773 -37.99 -7.88 -3.56
C VAL A 773 -39.05 -7.73 -4.65
N GLU A 774 -40.31 -7.98 -4.28
CA GLU A 774 -41.47 -7.71 -5.12
C GLU A 774 -42.49 -6.86 -4.34
N LYS A 775 -42.80 -5.65 -4.84
CA LYS A 775 -43.69 -4.68 -4.17
C LYS A 775 -44.69 -4.08 -5.13
N GLN A 776 -45.88 -3.80 -4.61
CA GLN A 776 -46.95 -3.17 -5.38
C GLN A 776 -46.98 -1.66 -5.13
N ILE A 777 -46.85 -0.88 -6.20
CA ILE A 777 -46.85 0.59 -6.17
C ILE A 777 -47.98 1.05 -7.09
N ASN A 778 -49.13 1.38 -6.51
CA ASN A 778 -50.36 1.69 -7.27
C ASN A 778 -50.67 0.56 -8.29
N GLU A 779 -50.72 0.88 -9.59
CA GLU A 779 -50.93 -0.08 -10.69
C GLU A 779 -49.62 -0.64 -11.27
N LYS A 780 -48.47 -0.47 -10.60
CA LYS A 780 -47.16 -0.95 -11.05
C LYS A 780 -46.55 -1.92 -10.04
N THR A 781 -45.67 -2.78 -10.51
CA THR A 781 -44.91 -3.72 -9.68
C THR A 781 -43.43 -3.34 -9.73
N LEU A 782 -42.82 -3.13 -8.56
CA LEU A 782 -41.38 -2.92 -8.42
C LEU A 782 -40.70 -4.25 -8.08
N LEU A 783 -39.69 -4.59 -8.86
CA LEU A 783 -38.91 -5.82 -8.73
C LEU A 783 -37.43 -5.49 -8.56
N LEU A 784 -36.85 -5.95 -7.44
CA LEU A 784 -35.41 -6.03 -7.27
C LEU A 784 -34.94 -7.44 -7.62
N LEU A 785 -34.13 -7.54 -8.65
CA LEU A 785 -33.59 -8.79 -9.17
C LEU A 785 -32.08 -8.85 -8.93
N LYS A 786 -31.57 -10.02 -8.57
CA LYS A 786 -30.14 -10.26 -8.36
C LYS A 786 -29.59 -11.18 -9.45
N LYS A 787 -28.41 -10.87 -9.97
CA LYS A 787 -27.70 -11.72 -10.94
C LYS A 787 -27.22 -13.01 -10.28
N THR A 788 -27.72 -14.14 -10.77
CA THR A 788 -27.42 -15.48 -10.26
C THR A 788 -25.96 -15.86 -10.58
N GLN A 789 -25.32 -16.56 -9.67
CA GLN A 789 -24.02 -17.20 -9.92
C GLN A 789 -24.17 -18.69 -9.60
N ASN A 790 -23.59 -19.56 -10.43
CA ASN A 790 -23.38 -20.96 -10.09
C ASN A 790 -22.35 -21.04 -8.96
N ILE A 791 -22.78 -20.80 -7.74
CA ILE A 791 -22.02 -21.15 -6.54
C ILE A 791 -22.03 -22.67 -6.52
N ALA A 792 -20.85 -23.31 -6.60
CA ALA A 792 -20.73 -24.74 -6.34
C ALA A 792 -21.51 -25.04 -5.06
N LYS A 793 -22.49 -25.95 -5.11
CA LYS A 793 -23.42 -26.23 -3.99
C LYS A 793 -22.65 -26.25 -2.68
N LYS A 794 -22.68 -25.15 -1.92
CA LYS A 794 -22.14 -25.15 -0.56
C LYS A 794 -23.03 -26.12 0.20
N GLN A 795 -22.44 -27.12 0.85
CA GLN A 795 -23.21 -27.90 1.82
C GLN A 795 -23.60 -26.93 2.93
N TYR A 796 -24.89 -26.83 3.21
CA TYR A 796 -25.40 -26.03 4.32
C TYR A 796 -25.66 -26.96 5.48
N GLN A 797 -25.19 -26.59 6.66
CA GLN A 797 -25.52 -27.28 7.90
C GLN A 797 -26.28 -26.30 8.78
N ILE A 798 -27.56 -26.58 8.99
CA ILE A 798 -28.46 -25.76 9.80
C ILE A 798 -28.45 -26.35 11.21
N MET A 799 -28.16 -25.52 12.20
CA MET A 799 -28.18 -25.90 13.61
C MET A 799 -29.16 -25.01 14.36
N HIS A 800 -30.07 -25.63 15.09
CA HIS A 800 -31.00 -24.89 15.92
C HIS A 800 -30.33 -24.59 17.26
N VAL A 801 -30.34 -23.32 17.65
CA VAL A 801 -29.75 -22.83 18.90
C VAL A 801 -30.86 -22.43 19.85
N SER A 802 -30.62 -22.67 21.13
CA SER A 802 -31.53 -22.34 22.23
C SER A 802 -30.70 -21.75 23.36
N ASN A 803 -31.22 -20.75 24.07
CA ASN A 803 -30.59 -20.28 25.31
C ASN A 803 -30.72 -21.28 26.47
N TYR A 804 -31.60 -22.27 26.35
CA TYR A 804 -31.90 -23.24 27.41
C TYR A 804 -31.16 -24.57 27.25
N ASP A 805 -30.57 -24.82 26.07
CA ASP A 805 -29.78 -26.01 25.78
C ASP A 805 -28.53 -25.60 24.99
N PHE A 806 -27.35 -25.91 25.52
CA PHE A 806 -26.04 -25.56 24.94
C PHE A 806 -25.37 -26.74 24.23
N SER A 807 -26.06 -27.87 24.06
CA SER A 807 -25.56 -29.06 23.35
C SER A 807 -25.08 -28.74 21.92
N TRP A 808 -25.70 -27.76 21.27
CA TRP A 808 -25.32 -27.26 19.95
C TRP A 808 -23.89 -26.66 19.89
N ILE A 809 -23.30 -26.22 21.01
CA ILE A 809 -21.93 -25.69 21.03
C ILE A 809 -20.92 -26.80 20.73
N ASP A 810 -21.10 -27.98 21.29
CA ASP A 810 -20.16 -29.09 21.09
C ASP A 810 -20.36 -29.73 19.71
N GLU A 811 -21.61 -29.76 19.22
CA GLU A 811 -21.90 -30.11 17.83
C GLU A 811 -21.26 -29.10 16.86
N LEU A 812 -21.33 -27.80 17.14
CA LEU A 812 -20.72 -26.74 16.33
C LEU A 812 -19.20 -26.89 16.29
N LYS A 813 -18.55 -27.13 17.44
CA LYS A 813 -17.11 -27.40 17.52
C LYS A 813 -16.71 -28.61 16.68
N SER A 814 -17.50 -29.69 16.72
CA SER A 814 -17.23 -30.90 15.95
C SER A 814 -17.29 -30.66 14.44
N ILE A 815 -18.27 -29.86 13.99
CA ILE A 815 -18.43 -29.50 12.57
C ILE A 815 -17.27 -28.59 12.14
N MET A 816 -16.91 -27.59 12.95
CA MET A 816 -15.79 -26.70 12.68
C MET A 816 -14.44 -27.44 12.66
N SER A 817 -14.24 -28.46 13.50
CA SER A 817 -13.01 -29.27 13.45
C SER A 817 -12.91 -30.10 12.17
N VAL A 818 -14.03 -30.71 11.73
CA VAL A 818 -14.08 -31.48 10.47
C VAL A 818 -13.86 -30.56 9.26
N GLN A 819 -14.32 -29.31 9.33
CA GLN A 819 -14.15 -28.32 8.27
C GLN A 819 -12.70 -27.79 8.18
N ASN A 820 -11.97 -27.75 9.30
CA ASN A 820 -10.53 -27.42 9.27
C ASN A 820 -9.68 -28.55 8.68
N GLU A 821 -10.16 -29.79 8.72
CA GLU A 821 -9.46 -30.97 8.19
C GLU A 821 -9.84 -31.30 6.73
N THR A 822 -11.05 -30.94 6.30
CA THR A 822 -11.55 -31.18 4.94
C THR A 822 -11.69 -29.87 4.19
N SER A 823 -11.10 -29.74 3.01
CA SER A 823 -11.14 -28.54 2.16
C SER A 823 -12.52 -28.25 1.52
N ILE A 824 -13.61 -28.65 2.19
CA ILE A 824 -15.01 -28.50 1.74
C ILE A 824 -15.59 -27.22 2.36
N ASP A 825 -16.02 -26.29 1.51
CA ASP A 825 -16.56 -24.98 1.87
C ASP A 825 -18.05 -25.10 2.34
N THR A 826 -18.26 -25.68 3.52
CA THR A 826 -19.57 -25.86 4.17
C THR A 826 -20.03 -24.56 4.87
N ARG A 827 -21.26 -24.09 4.64
CA ARG A 827 -21.78 -22.90 5.33
C ARG A 827 -22.66 -23.32 6.51
N ILE A 828 -22.22 -23.01 7.73
CA ILE A 828 -22.98 -23.28 8.96
C ILE A 828 -23.98 -22.15 9.19
N ILE A 829 -25.24 -22.48 9.49
CA ILE A 829 -26.30 -21.52 9.80
C ILE A 829 -26.86 -21.86 11.18
N LEU A 830 -26.68 -20.94 12.13
CA LEU A 830 -27.27 -21.03 13.47
C LEU A 830 -28.66 -20.37 13.45
N VAL A 831 -29.69 -21.09 13.87
CA VAL A 831 -31.09 -20.63 13.81
C VAL A 831 -31.71 -20.68 15.20
N ALA A 832 -32.05 -19.52 15.75
CA ALA A 832 -32.93 -19.40 16.91
C ALA A 832 -34.35 -19.14 16.42
N GLN A 833 -35.33 -19.94 16.85
CA GLN A 833 -36.73 -19.75 16.49
C GLN A 833 -37.61 -19.72 17.73
N GLY A 834 -38.40 -18.66 17.90
CA GLY A 834 -39.32 -18.50 19.02
C GLY A 834 -38.69 -18.08 20.35
N ASP A 835 -37.38 -17.78 20.37
CA ASP A 835 -36.63 -17.33 21.54
C ASP A 835 -36.28 -15.84 21.41
N PHE A 836 -37.05 -14.99 22.09
CA PHE A 836 -36.89 -13.52 22.05
C PHE A 836 -35.70 -13.00 22.87
N GLU A 837 -35.11 -13.85 23.72
CA GLU A 837 -33.96 -13.51 24.57
C GLU A 837 -32.65 -14.11 24.02
N CYS A 838 -32.70 -14.77 22.85
CA CYS A 838 -31.55 -15.46 22.28
C CYS A 838 -30.36 -14.51 22.03
N GLY A 839 -29.25 -14.74 22.75
CA GLY A 839 -28.05 -13.91 22.71
C GLY A 839 -27.16 -14.14 21.49
N LEU A 840 -27.63 -14.87 20.47
CA LEU A 840 -26.83 -15.29 19.31
C LEU A 840 -26.17 -14.10 18.58
N LEU A 841 -26.85 -12.94 18.53
CA LEU A 841 -26.33 -11.70 17.94
C LEU A 841 -25.11 -11.14 18.70
N GLY A 842 -24.96 -11.43 19.99
CA GLY A 842 -23.78 -11.05 20.78
C GLY A 842 -22.62 -12.06 20.70
N PHE A 843 -22.81 -13.17 20.00
CA PHE A 843 -21.83 -14.24 19.83
C PHE A 843 -20.99 -14.10 18.54
N ILE A 844 -21.38 -13.21 17.62
CA ILE A 844 -20.75 -12.96 16.31
C ILE A 844 -19.66 -11.89 16.40
#